data_AF-A0A8J6FSY6-F1
#
_entry.id   AF-A0A8J6FSY6-F1
#
_cell.length_a   1.000
_cell.length_b   1.000
_cell.length_c   1.000
_cell.angle_alpha   90.00
_cell.angle_beta   90.00
_cell.angle_gamma   90.00
#
_symmetry.space_group_name_H-M   'P 1'
#
loop_
_entity.id
_entity.type
_entity.pdbx_description
1 polymer ?
#
loop_
_entity_poly.entity_id
_entity_poly.type
_entity_poly.pdbx_seq_one_letter_code
_entity_poly.pdbx_strand_id
1 'polypeptide(L)'
;MTSSRRYSPHSVKRWQLESLGLHGGQTEMAIRDSINLDQTVSSQTRFSAWTPKGSKCANKQNAAGSNNYPTMTTGQGLNLRHQCAPPCSSDQLRLVLISSHIPAYEVLLDSVKPTVIPVVYDYNGMTPEGLLFCVEKALDGHTAQSIGLVADGDSQQIHLMQSIRICSQSVLSSDIRNFWEKLGSCVQAENNGGHIDIFVPLASSECGMEILGHLSQIAGIPFCSPTGIATGSFNHILSEWLPAPPSSGSPPFSYFIDIKLQAWCRLAGVMEEALHAVRKQMKKYLSDLQRNVSGRIIGQFMYDSIPMVKVLTNYEVGEALTEALVELGKEKNDHPLEFLSVCLLKKCSKYKQIRHQLLISEGNTDDALSAFLKDKKLQGDPGDKRSKFAREILTSERQYVQILEIVRDVYAAPLKAALSSNRAILSIANVQIIFSDILDILQVNKQLLDELTERLQEWGPAQCLGDVLVKFASRLKTYTNFFNNYTVILKTIDKCREAMPTFRAFLRRHDQTVLTKMMSLQELLLFPSTRFEEYVNLLYALRLHTPPEHSDRKDLNSAILQLKQYKDYIGQLKASLEKDTELTSIQKMIQGCPNIIEANRHLIKIQDVALLRGGNEDISASLRIYEQISDLRLFLFNDALVISSRHIFYTPFKRTSDTSCQFMASVSLSRLLVEDIPDTKYVKNAFSLQGPKRQWICSTTTEDDKFTWLSACQSAIHASIGKR
;
A
#
# COMPACT_ATOMS: atom_id res chain seq x y z
N MET A 1 -9.85 -43.28 25.63
CA MET A 1 -10.22 -43.34 24.20
C MET A 1 -10.94 -42.04 23.83
N THR A 2 -10.26 -40.90 23.77
CA THR A 2 -9.61 -40.28 22.60
C THR A 2 -10.56 -39.95 21.44
N SER A 3 -11.22 -38.79 21.53
CA SER A 3 -11.67 -38.00 20.38
C SER A 3 -11.18 -36.55 20.54
N SER A 4 -10.04 -36.20 19.94
CA SER A 4 -9.55 -34.81 19.91
C SER A 4 -10.05 -34.11 18.64
N ARG A 5 -10.80 -33.02 18.84
CA ARG A 5 -11.15 -32.06 17.79
C ARG A 5 -9.91 -31.22 17.49
N ARG A 6 -9.45 -31.26 16.24
CA ARG A 6 -8.36 -30.40 15.73
C ARG A 6 -8.88 -28.99 15.51
N TYR A 7 -8.32 -28.02 16.22
CA TYR A 7 -8.53 -26.60 15.98
C TYR A 7 -7.50 -26.08 14.95
N SER A 8 -8.00 -25.27 14.02
CA SER A 8 -7.27 -24.61 12.93
C SER A 8 -6.39 -23.46 13.45
N PRO A 9 -5.15 -23.26 12.92
CA PRO A 9 -4.29 -22.14 13.27
C PRO A 9 -4.50 -20.95 12.30
N HIS A 10 -5.58 -20.19 12.49
CA HIS A 10 -5.85 -18.96 11.72
C HIS A 10 -5.32 -17.65 12.36
N SER A 11 -4.55 -17.71 13.44
CA SER A 11 -4.28 -16.53 14.29
C SER A 11 -2.97 -15.75 14.00
N VAL A 12 -2.14 -16.16 13.03
CA VAL A 12 -0.81 -15.52 12.84
C VAL A 12 -0.80 -14.44 11.75
N LYS A 13 -1.76 -14.42 10.82
CA LYS A 13 -1.77 -13.47 9.68
C LYS A 13 -2.33 -12.07 10.00
N ARG A 14 -2.83 -11.83 11.21
CA ARG A 14 -3.41 -10.51 11.59
C ARG A 14 -2.36 -9.49 12.07
N TRP A 15 -1.14 -9.93 12.37
CA TRP A 15 -0.20 -9.17 13.21
C TRP A 15 0.74 -8.20 12.48
N GLN A 16 0.79 -8.19 11.15
CA GLN A 16 1.58 -7.18 10.40
C GLN A 16 0.76 -5.94 9.96
N LEU A 17 -0.56 -5.94 10.15
CA LEU A 17 -1.42 -4.79 9.86
C LEU A 17 -2.01 -4.13 11.13
N GLU A 18 -1.77 -4.69 12.32
CA GLU A 18 -2.26 -4.15 13.60
C GLU A 18 -1.28 -3.15 14.25
N SER A 19 -0.11 -2.89 13.66
CA SER A 19 0.80 -1.79 14.05
C SER A 19 0.26 -0.39 13.73
N LEU A 20 -0.98 -0.27 13.21
CA LEU A 20 -1.67 0.99 12.92
C LEU A 20 -2.77 1.37 13.95
N GLY A 21 -2.90 0.64 15.06
CA GLY A 21 -3.69 1.09 16.22
C GLY A 21 -5.21 1.12 16.00
N LEU A 22 -5.82 -0.04 15.80
CA LEU A 22 -7.28 -0.21 15.87
C LEU A 22 -7.64 -1.27 16.92
N HIS A 23 -8.37 -0.89 17.97
CA HIS A 23 -9.04 -1.83 18.87
C HIS A 23 -10.36 -2.30 18.23
N GLY A 24 -10.37 -3.55 17.75
CA GLY A 24 -11.61 -4.24 17.35
C GLY A 24 -12.31 -4.85 18.56
N GLY A 25 -13.36 -4.20 19.05
CA GLY A 25 -14.16 -4.72 20.17
C GLY A 25 -15.62 -4.27 20.22
N GLN A 26 -16.02 -3.22 19.48
CA GLN A 26 -17.40 -2.73 19.51
C GLN A 26 -18.15 -2.87 18.17
N THR A 27 -17.46 -3.18 17.08
CA THR A 27 -18.08 -3.30 15.75
C THR A 27 -18.67 -4.69 15.45
N GLU A 28 -18.22 -5.75 16.13
CA GLU A 28 -18.77 -7.11 15.93
C GLU A 28 -20.17 -7.30 16.53
N MET A 29 -20.55 -6.49 17.53
CA MET A 29 -21.87 -6.57 18.15
C MET A 29 -22.94 -5.88 17.28
N ALA A 30 -22.62 -4.72 16.70
CA ALA A 30 -23.53 -4.01 15.79
C ALA A 30 -23.76 -4.74 14.45
N ILE A 31 -22.78 -5.54 13.99
CA ILE A 31 -22.90 -6.34 12.76
C ILE A 31 -23.70 -7.63 13.01
N ARG A 32 -23.64 -8.23 14.21
CA ARG A 32 -24.49 -9.38 14.56
C ARG A 32 -25.97 -9.03 14.65
N ASP A 33 -26.30 -7.83 15.12
CA ASP A 33 -27.70 -7.39 15.21
C ASP A 33 -28.30 -7.01 13.84
N SER A 34 -27.46 -6.72 12.83
CA SER A 34 -27.91 -6.47 11.45
C SER A 34 -28.01 -7.73 10.58
N ILE A 35 -27.35 -8.83 10.97
CA ILE A 35 -27.44 -10.15 10.29
C ILE A 35 -28.76 -10.88 10.64
N ASN A 36 -29.45 -10.50 11.73
CA ASN A 36 -30.75 -11.09 12.08
C ASN A 36 -31.94 -10.54 11.25
N LEU A 37 -31.72 -9.63 10.29
CA LEU A 37 -32.79 -9.19 9.39
C LEU A 37 -32.95 -10.08 8.14
N ASP A 38 -31.97 -10.92 7.81
CA ASP A 38 -31.93 -11.71 6.57
C ASP A 38 -32.72 -13.03 6.62
N GLN A 39 -33.22 -13.44 7.79
CA GLN A 39 -34.10 -14.62 7.89
C GLN A 39 -35.56 -14.34 7.52
N THR A 40 -35.96 -13.07 7.36
CA THR A 40 -37.35 -12.68 7.07
C THR A 40 -37.65 -12.43 5.59
N VAL A 41 -36.63 -12.28 4.74
CA VAL A 41 -36.81 -11.95 3.31
C VAL A 41 -36.68 -13.17 2.39
N SER A 42 -36.09 -14.28 2.86
CA SER A 42 -35.94 -15.52 2.08
C SER A 42 -37.24 -16.34 1.90
N SER A 43 -38.39 -15.87 2.39
CA SER A 43 -39.68 -16.57 2.26
C SER A 43 -40.58 -16.11 1.11
N GLN A 44 -40.19 -15.14 0.29
CA GLN A 44 -40.98 -14.71 -0.87
C GLN A 44 -40.13 -14.45 -2.11
N THR A 45 -39.69 -15.52 -2.79
CA THR A 45 -39.51 -15.53 -4.26
C THR A 45 -39.14 -16.95 -4.71
N ARG A 46 -40.16 -17.75 -5.04
CA ARG A 46 -39.99 -18.95 -5.86
C ARG A 46 -39.88 -18.52 -7.32
N PHE A 47 -38.76 -18.77 -7.97
CA PHE A 47 -38.72 -18.88 -9.43
C PHE A 47 -38.53 -20.35 -9.82
N SER A 48 -39.55 -20.86 -10.50
CA SER A 48 -39.68 -22.20 -11.06
C SER A 48 -38.76 -22.41 -12.26
N ALA A 49 -38.07 -23.54 -12.29
CA ALA A 49 -37.26 -24.02 -13.39
C ALA A 49 -38.07 -24.18 -14.69
N TRP A 50 -37.53 -23.69 -15.81
CA TRP A 50 -37.96 -24.02 -17.17
C TRP A 50 -36.85 -24.84 -17.85
N THR A 51 -37.20 -26.05 -18.29
CA THR A 51 -36.37 -26.92 -19.14
C THR A 51 -37.11 -27.17 -20.46
N PRO A 52 -36.48 -27.01 -21.64
CA PRO A 52 -36.97 -27.61 -22.87
C PRO A 52 -36.30 -28.96 -23.12
N LYS A 53 -37.12 -29.96 -23.48
CA LYS A 53 -36.73 -31.33 -23.84
C LYS A 53 -36.23 -31.41 -25.30
N GLY A 54 -35.05 -32.00 -25.47
CA GLY A 54 -34.81 -33.15 -26.36
C GLY A 54 -34.54 -32.93 -27.85
N SER A 55 -33.29 -33.15 -28.26
CA SER A 55 -32.93 -34.05 -29.37
C SER A 55 -31.47 -34.52 -29.21
N LYS A 56 -31.23 -35.82 -29.43
CA LYS A 56 -30.01 -36.57 -29.11
C LYS A 56 -28.96 -36.45 -30.24
N CYS A 57 -27.67 -36.35 -29.91
CA CYS A 57 -26.61 -37.16 -30.54
C CYS A 57 -25.26 -37.14 -29.77
N ALA A 58 -24.84 -38.35 -29.40
CA ALA A 58 -23.49 -38.91 -29.21
C ALA A 58 -22.39 -38.23 -28.35
N ASN A 59 -22.13 -38.88 -27.20
CA ASN A 59 -20.88 -39.04 -26.43
C ASN A 59 -19.59 -38.34 -26.93
N LYS A 60 -18.99 -37.53 -26.03
CA LYS A 60 -17.57 -37.66 -25.61
C LYS A 60 -17.35 -36.96 -24.25
N GLN A 61 -16.38 -37.49 -23.50
CA GLN A 61 -16.14 -37.33 -22.06
C GLN A 61 -15.63 -35.96 -21.63
N ASN A 62 -15.91 -35.63 -20.35
CA ASN A 62 -15.16 -34.78 -19.40
C ASN A 62 -14.78 -33.34 -19.80
N ALA A 63 -15.42 -32.35 -19.16
CA ALA A 63 -14.80 -31.07 -18.85
C ALA A 63 -15.44 -30.46 -17.58
N ALA A 64 -14.61 -30.27 -16.55
CA ALA A 64 -14.95 -29.54 -15.34
C ALA A 64 -15.08 -28.04 -15.67
N GLY A 65 -16.17 -27.43 -15.23
CA GLY A 65 -16.46 -26.01 -15.41
C GLY A 65 -15.53 -25.13 -14.57
N SER A 66 -14.60 -24.47 -15.26
CA SER A 66 -13.86 -23.31 -14.78
C SER A 66 -14.61 -22.06 -15.26
N ASN A 67 -15.45 -21.48 -14.41
CA ASN A 67 -15.96 -20.11 -14.64
C ASN A 67 -15.01 -19.12 -13.96
N ASN A 68 -14.02 -18.66 -14.71
CA ASN A 68 -13.22 -17.49 -14.38
C ASN A 68 -13.96 -16.23 -14.86
N TYR A 69 -14.23 -15.31 -13.94
CA TYR A 69 -14.40 -13.90 -14.26
C TYR A 69 -13.06 -13.34 -14.78
N PRO A 70 -13.01 -12.63 -15.91
CA PRO A 70 -11.76 -12.09 -16.43
C PRO A 70 -11.46 -10.72 -15.80
N THR A 71 -10.39 -10.63 -15.02
CA THR A 71 -9.68 -9.36 -14.78
C THR A 71 -8.71 -9.12 -15.94
N MET A 72 -8.96 -8.07 -16.72
CA MET A 72 -8.15 -7.62 -17.84
C MET A 72 -6.81 -7.03 -17.38
N THR A 73 -5.75 -7.46 -18.05
CA THR A 73 -4.42 -6.86 -18.11
C THR A 73 -4.44 -5.60 -18.98
N THR A 74 -3.84 -4.53 -18.48
CA THR A 74 -3.55 -3.29 -19.20
C THR A 74 -2.56 -3.52 -20.35
N GLY A 75 -3.01 -3.21 -21.58
CA GLY A 75 -2.19 -2.62 -22.65
C GLY A 75 -1.26 -3.54 -23.47
N GLN A 76 -1.80 -4.23 -24.48
CA GLN A 76 -1.19 -4.32 -25.81
C GLN A 76 -2.25 -4.76 -26.84
N GLY A 77 -2.36 -3.99 -27.93
CA GLY A 77 -3.49 -3.96 -28.84
C GLY A 77 -3.98 -5.31 -29.37
N LEU A 78 -5.27 -5.56 -29.20
CA LEU A 78 -6.02 -6.57 -29.95
C LEU A 78 -5.95 -6.21 -31.44
N ASN A 79 -5.09 -6.92 -32.16
CA ASN A 79 -5.33 -7.25 -33.56
C ASN A 79 -6.29 -8.45 -33.56
N LEU A 80 -7.59 -8.18 -33.49
CA LEU A 80 -8.61 -9.15 -33.89
C LEU A 80 -8.65 -9.15 -35.42
N ARG A 81 -7.74 -9.89 -36.06
CA ARG A 81 -7.90 -10.25 -37.48
C ARG A 81 -8.86 -11.44 -37.58
N HIS A 82 -10.04 -11.14 -38.13
CA HIS A 82 -10.91 -11.97 -38.96
C HIS A 82 -11.13 -13.43 -38.55
N GLN A 83 -12.30 -13.69 -37.94
CA GLN A 83 -13.19 -14.68 -38.54
C GLN A 83 -14.12 -13.92 -39.48
N CYS A 84 -14.07 -14.27 -40.77
CA CYS A 84 -14.89 -13.65 -41.81
C CYS A 84 -16.38 -13.82 -41.48
N ALA A 85 -17.01 -12.75 -41.00
CA ALA A 85 -18.41 -12.51 -41.28
C ALA A 85 -18.53 -12.22 -42.80
N PRO A 86 -19.64 -12.61 -43.47
CA PRO A 86 -19.83 -12.29 -44.88
C PRO A 86 -19.76 -10.76 -45.08
N PRO A 87 -19.42 -10.27 -46.27
CA PRO A 87 -19.35 -8.84 -46.52
C PRO A 87 -20.75 -8.26 -46.36
N CYS A 88 -21.01 -7.66 -45.19
CA CYS A 88 -22.13 -6.74 -45.04
C CYS A 88 -21.90 -5.64 -46.07
N SER A 89 -22.90 -5.39 -46.91
CA SER A 89 -22.99 -4.21 -47.76
C SER A 89 -22.45 -2.98 -47.00
N SER A 90 -21.55 -2.23 -47.63
CA SER A 90 -20.76 -1.11 -47.10
C SER A 90 -21.54 0.03 -46.44
N ASP A 91 -22.87 -0.03 -46.41
CA ASP A 91 -23.73 1.11 -46.13
C ASP A 91 -24.13 1.26 -44.65
N GLN A 92 -23.73 0.36 -43.73
CA GLN A 92 -24.19 0.40 -42.32
C GLN A 92 -23.15 -0.02 -41.26
N LEU A 93 -21.89 0.38 -41.41
CA LEU A 93 -20.87 0.11 -40.38
C LEU A 93 -21.12 0.99 -39.14
N ARG A 94 -21.19 0.39 -37.95
CA ARG A 94 -21.42 1.12 -36.68
C ARG A 94 -20.35 0.76 -35.67
N LEU A 95 -19.95 1.75 -34.87
CA LEU A 95 -18.93 1.59 -33.84
C LEU A 95 -19.43 2.12 -32.50
N VAL A 96 -19.05 1.49 -31.39
CA VAL A 96 -19.38 1.96 -30.04
C VAL A 96 -18.14 2.04 -29.17
N LEU A 97 -17.92 3.20 -28.58
CA LEU A 97 -16.87 3.50 -27.61
C LEU A 97 -17.42 3.27 -26.21
N ILE A 98 -16.76 2.43 -25.42
CA ILE A 98 -17.17 2.12 -24.05
C ILE A 98 -16.01 2.43 -23.10
N SER A 99 -16.23 3.35 -22.16
CA SER A 99 -15.24 3.66 -21.13
C SER A 99 -15.12 2.52 -20.11
N SER A 100 -13.89 2.20 -19.68
CA SER A 100 -13.64 1.26 -18.58
C SER A 100 -14.19 1.73 -17.22
N HIS A 101 -14.53 3.02 -17.09
CA HIS A 101 -15.12 3.58 -15.88
C HIS A 101 -16.63 3.30 -15.75
N ILE A 102 -17.27 2.81 -16.82
CA ILE A 102 -18.68 2.45 -16.78
C ILE A 102 -18.89 1.24 -15.84
N PRO A 103 -19.85 1.29 -14.90
CA PRO A 103 -20.14 0.16 -14.01
C PRO A 103 -20.49 -1.10 -14.79
N ALA A 104 -19.80 -2.21 -14.49
CA ALA A 104 -19.98 -3.49 -15.17
C ALA A 104 -19.93 -3.36 -16.71
N TYR A 105 -18.98 -2.57 -17.24
CA TYR A 105 -18.83 -2.34 -18.68
C TYR A 105 -18.67 -3.66 -19.48
N GLU A 106 -18.20 -4.75 -18.86
CA GLU A 106 -18.10 -6.07 -19.48
C GLU A 106 -19.46 -6.68 -19.80
N VAL A 107 -20.47 -6.41 -18.97
CA VAL A 107 -21.86 -6.83 -19.20
C VAL A 107 -22.49 -5.98 -20.31
N LEU A 108 -22.16 -4.69 -20.35
CA LEU A 108 -22.55 -3.80 -21.45
C LEU A 108 -21.88 -4.24 -22.77
N LEU A 109 -20.61 -4.63 -22.73
CA LEU A 109 -19.87 -5.13 -23.89
C LEU A 109 -20.52 -6.40 -24.46
N ASP A 110 -20.94 -7.34 -23.61
CA ASP A 110 -21.69 -8.54 -24.04
C ASP A 110 -23.09 -8.22 -24.63
N SER A 111 -23.59 -7.00 -24.38
CA SER A 111 -24.84 -6.52 -24.97
C SER A 111 -24.67 -5.93 -26.38
N VAL A 112 -23.45 -5.69 -26.85
CA VAL A 112 -23.20 -5.10 -28.18
C VAL A 112 -23.69 -6.04 -29.28
N LYS A 113 -24.38 -5.49 -30.30
CA LYS A 113 -24.86 -6.28 -31.43
C LYS A 113 -23.69 -6.84 -32.25
N PRO A 114 -23.81 -8.04 -32.85
CA PRO A 114 -22.75 -8.62 -33.68
C PRO A 114 -22.34 -7.77 -34.89
N THR A 115 -23.20 -6.85 -35.34
CA THR A 115 -22.97 -5.95 -36.48
C THR A 115 -22.30 -4.63 -36.09
N VAL A 116 -21.96 -4.45 -34.82
CA VAL A 116 -21.40 -3.22 -34.26
C VAL A 116 -19.99 -3.53 -33.75
N ILE A 117 -19.04 -2.64 -34.03
CA ILE A 117 -17.64 -2.78 -33.60
C ILE A 117 -17.47 -2.12 -32.24
N PRO A 118 -17.19 -2.87 -31.15
CA PRO A 118 -16.92 -2.27 -29.85
C PRO A 118 -15.44 -1.88 -29.71
N VAL A 119 -15.18 -0.70 -29.16
CA VAL A 119 -13.86 -0.25 -28.73
C VAL A 119 -13.95 0.14 -27.26
N VAL A 120 -13.29 -0.64 -26.40
CA VAL A 120 -13.20 -0.34 -24.96
C VAL A 120 -11.93 0.46 -24.71
N TYR A 121 -12.05 1.57 -23.97
CA TYR A 121 -10.93 2.47 -23.72
C TYR A 121 -10.72 2.70 -22.22
N ASP A 122 -9.46 2.85 -21.81
CA ASP A 122 -9.11 3.00 -20.39
C ASP A 122 -9.29 4.46 -19.92
N TYR A 123 -10.17 4.67 -18.95
CA TYR A 123 -10.45 5.99 -18.41
C TYR A 123 -9.26 6.65 -17.69
N ASN A 124 -8.40 5.87 -17.05
CA ASN A 124 -7.32 6.41 -16.20
C ASN A 124 -5.98 6.60 -16.94
N GLY A 125 -5.70 5.81 -17.99
CA GLY A 125 -4.38 5.73 -18.61
C GLY A 125 -4.31 6.08 -20.10
N MET A 126 -5.42 6.43 -20.75
CA MET A 126 -5.47 6.66 -22.19
C MET A 126 -5.39 8.15 -22.54
N THR A 127 -4.84 8.47 -23.71
CA THR A 127 -4.86 9.84 -24.27
C THR A 127 -5.89 9.95 -25.41
N PRO A 128 -6.36 11.17 -25.74
CA PRO A 128 -7.27 11.39 -26.87
C PRO A 128 -6.73 10.83 -28.20
N GLU A 129 -5.43 11.00 -28.45
CA GLU A 129 -4.76 10.49 -29.66
C GLU A 129 -4.72 8.96 -29.66
N GLY A 130 -4.50 8.34 -28.50
CA GLY A 130 -4.55 6.89 -28.35
C GLY A 130 -5.95 6.34 -28.62
N LEU A 131 -7.00 7.07 -28.21
CA LEU A 131 -8.39 6.68 -28.47
C LEU A 131 -8.73 6.79 -29.95
N LEU A 132 -8.33 7.90 -30.60
CA LEU A 132 -8.46 8.06 -32.05
C LEU A 132 -7.75 6.96 -32.83
N PHE A 133 -6.51 6.64 -32.46
CA PHE A 133 -5.78 5.54 -33.08
C PHE A 133 -6.53 4.21 -32.97
N CYS A 134 -7.19 3.94 -31.83
CA CYS A 134 -7.99 2.74 -31.66
C CYS A 134 -9.25 2.75 -32.55
N VAL A 135 -9.88 3.92 -32.73
CA VAL A 135 -11.02 4.10 -33.65
C VAL A 135 -10.60 3.87 -35.09
N GLU A 136 -9.56 4.56 -35.56
CA GLU A 136 -9.04 4.43 -36.93
C GLU A 136 -8.65 2.98 -37.24
N LYS A 137 -7.98 2.32 -36.29
CA LYS A 137 -7.62 0.91 -36.41
C LYS A 137 -8.84 -0.02 -36.45
N ALA A 138 -9.89 0.28 -35.68
CA ALA A 138 -11.11 -0.52 -35.65
C ALA A 138 -11.93 -0.37 -36.94
N LEU A 139 -11.87 0.80 -37.58
CA LEU A 139 -12.56 1.10 -38.82
C LEU A 139 -11.79 0.65 -40.08
N ASP A 140 -10.48 0.41 -39.96
CA ASP A 140 -9.59 -0.09 -41.03
C ASP A 140 -9.75 0.70 -42.34
N GLY A 141 -9.79 2.03 -42.23
CA GLY A 141 -9.92 2.96 -43.36
C GLY A 141 -11.33 3.18 -43.90
N HIS A 142 -12.35 2.53 -43.32
CA HIS A 142 -13.77 2.79 -43.65
C HIS A 142 -14.35 3.90 -42.76
N THR A 143 -15.44 4.52 -43.18
CA THR A 143 -16.21 5.45 -42.34
C THR A 143 -17.42 4.76 -41.72
N ALA A 144 -17.67 5.04 -40.44
CA ALA A 144 -18.85 4.56 -39.74
C ALA A 144 -20.09 5.38 -40.12
N GLN A 145 -21.23 4.71 -40.31
CA GLN A 145 -22.54 5.36 -40.36
C GLN A 145 -22.86 6.05 -39.02
N SER A 146 -22.51 5.42 -37.90
CA SER A 146 -22.67 6.07 -36.59
C SER A 146 -21.67 5.58 -35.55
N ILE A 147 -21.29 6.49 -34.64
CA ILE A 147 -20.41 6.20 -33.50
C ILE A 147 -21.15 6.50 -32.21
N GLY A 148 -21.32 5.48 -31.36
CA GLY A 148 -21.88 5.66 -30.02
C GLY A 148 -20.76 5.90 -29.00
N LEU A 149 -20.91 6.88 -28.11
CA LEU A 149 -19.99 7.14 -27.00
C LEU A 149 -20.68 6.87 -25.66
N VAL A 150 -20.30 5.78 -25.02
CA VAL A 150 -20.68 5.45 -23.64
C VAL A 150 -19.55 5.87 -22.69
N ALA A 151 -19.73 7.05 -22.11
CA ALA A 151 -18.83 7.64 -21.13
C ALA A 151 -19.59 8.01 -19.85
N ASP A 152 -18.87 8.22 -18.76
CA ASP A 152 -19.43 8.78 -17.54
C ASP A 152 -19.69 10.29 -17.74
N GLY A 153 -20.59 10.88 -16.96
CA GLY A 153 -20.95 12.29 -17.11
C GLY A 153 -22.30 12.63 -16.48
N ASP A 154 -22.68 13.90 -16.61
CA ASP A 154 -23.96 14.42 -16.16
C ASP A 154 -24.62 15.29 -17.23
N SER A 155 -25.68 16.01 -16.88
CA SER A 155 -26.39 16.86 -17.83
C SER A 155 -25.59 18.05 -18.36
N GLN A 156 -24.43 18.36 -17.77
CA GLN A 156 -23.60 19.53 -18.07
C GLN A 156 -22.17 19.17 -18.51
N GLN A 157 -21.72 17.93 -18.30
CA GLN A 157 -20.34 17.53 -18.58
C GLN A 157 -20.22 16.09 -19.09
N ILE A 158 -19.25 15.87 -19.98
CA ILE A 158 -18.79 14.53 -20.38
C ILE A 158 -17.46 14.25 -19.69
N HIS A 159 -17.38 13.15 -18.95
CA HIS A 159 -16.12 12.65 -18.40
C HIS A 159 -15.50 11.65 -19.39
N LEU A 160 -14.81 12.18 -20.40
CA LEU A 160 -14.19 11.33 -21.41
C LEU A 160 -13.05 10.51 -20.79
N MET A 161 -12.19 11.12 -19.98
CA MET A 161 -11.04 10.50 -19.29
C MET A 161 -10.80 11.17 -17.92
N GLN A 162 -9.98 10.58 -17.05
CA GLN A 162 -9.74 11.11 -15.68
C GLN A 162 -9.26 12.58 -15.68
N SER A 163 -8.45 12.96 -16.66
CA SER A 163 -7.91 14.31 -16.84
C SER A 163 -8.73 15.19 -17.78
N ILE A 164 -9.73 14.65 -18.49
CA ILE A 164 -10.45 15.37 -19.55
C ILE A 164 -11.95 15.37 -19.25
N ARG A 165 -12.42 16.54 -18.81
CA ARG A 165 -13.84 16.85 -18.62
C ARG A 165 -14.28 17.90 -19.62
N ILE A 166 -15.27 17.55 -20.43
CA ILE A 166 -15.81 18.42 -21.46
C ILE A 166 -17.05 19.10 -20.88
N CYS A 167 -16.98 20.42 -20.73
CA CYS A 167 -18.08 21.29 -20.33
C CYS A 167 -18.21 22.44 -21.33
N SER A 168 -19.23 23.30 -21.20
CA SER A 168 -19.43 24.44 -22.10
C SER A 168 -18.21 25.37 -22.21
N GLN A 169 -17.39 25.46 -21.15
CA GLN A 169 -16.18 26.29 -21.12
C GLN A 169 -14.95 25.60 -21.72
N SER A 170 -14.86 24.27 -21.65
CA SER A 170 -13.67 23.52 -22.09
C SER A 170 -13.80 22.94 -23.50
N VAL A 171 -15.02 22.79 -24.01
CA VAL A 171 -15.30 22.19 -25.33
C VAL A 171 -14.58 22.88 -26.50
N LEU A 172 -14.26 24.17 -26.36
CA LEU A 172 -13.56 24.97 -27.38
C LEU A 172 -12.03 24.96 -27.25
N SER A 173 -11.46 24.22 -26.29
CA SER A 173 -10.01 24.09 -26.15
C SER A 173 -9.38 23.38 -27.35
N SER A 174 -8.15 23.73 -27.71
CA SER A 174 -7.46 23.23 -28.92
C SER A 174 -7.36 21.70 -28.96
N ASP A 175 -7.12 21.07 -27.82
CA ASP A 175 -6.84 19.65 -27.72
C ASP A 175 -8.12 18.82 -27.83
N ILE A 176 -9.20 19.31 -27.21
CA ILE A 176 -10.54 18.71 -27.30
C ILE A 176 -11.10 18.90 -28.71
N ARG A 177 -10.89 20.09 -29.30
CA ARG A 177 -11.32 20.39 -30.67
C ARG A 177 -10.70 19.45 -31.70
N ASN A 178 -9.38 19.26 -31.66
CA ASN A 178 -8.67 18.37 -32.59
C ASN A 178 -9.16 16.92 -32.47
N PHE A 179 -9.46 16.47 -31.24
CA PHE A 179 -10.03 15.15 -31.02
C PHE A 179 -11.37 14.97 -31.73
N TRP A 180 -12.32 15.90 -31.54
CA TRP A 180 -13.65 15.80 -32.13
C TRP A 180 -13.67 16.04 -33.64
N GLU A 181 -12.81 16.90 -34.18
CA GLU A 181 -12.63 17.06 -35.64
C GLU A 181 -12.20 15.74 -36.29
N LYS A 182 -11.20 15.06 -35.71
CA LYS A 182 -10.71 13.78 -36.21
C LYS A 182 -11.73 12.66 -36.02
N LEU A 183 -12.41 12.61 -34.88
CA LEU A 183 -13.46 11.63 -34.65
C LEU A 183 -14.62 11.82 -35.64
N GLY A 184 -14.98 13.07 -35.95
CA GLY A 184 -15.98 13.41 -36.96
C GLY A 184 -15.60 12.93 -38.35
N SER A 185 -14.33 13.06 -38.74
CA SER A 185 -13.83 12.57 -40.04
C SER A 185 -13.93 11.05 -40.23
N CYS A 186 -14.08 10.30 -39.13
CA CYS A 186 -14.29 8.84 -39.15
C CYS A 186 -15.76 8.45 -39.39
N VAL A 187 -16.68 9.41 -39.42
CA VAL A 187 -18.11 9.21 -39.62
C VAL A 187 -18.49 9.62 -41.05
N GLN A 188 -19.50 8.96 -41.62
CA GLN A 188 -20.09 9.36 -42.89
C GLN A 188 -20.66 10.78 -42.82
N ALA A 189 -20.86 11.43 -43.96
CA ALA A 189 -21.49 12.75 -44.02
C ALA A 189 -22.98 12.67 -43.62
N GLU A 190 -23.53 13.79 -43.15
CA GLU A 190 -24.91 13.88 -42.65
C GLU A 190 -25.96 13.46 -43.71
N ASN A 191 -25.71 13.76 -44.99
CA ASN A 191 -26.56 13.36 -46.10
C ASN A 191 -26.68 11.83 -46.28
N ASN A 192 -25.71 11.07 -45.76
CA ASN A 192 -25.68 9.62 -45.75
C ASN A 192 -26.12 9.04 -44.38
N GLY A 193 -26.67 9.87 -43.50
CA GLY A 193 -27.13 9.47 -42.17
C GLY A 193 -26.02 9.36 -41.12
N GLY A 194 -24.86 10.00 -41.35
CA GLY A 194 -23.75 10.08 -40.41
C GLY A 194 -24.08 10.85 -39.13
N HIS A 195 -23.83 10.25 -37.95
CA HIS A 195 -24.06 10.91 -36.65
C HIS A 195 -23.24 10.29 -35.50
N ILE A 196 -23.12 11.03 -34.38
CA ILE A 196 -22.56 10.53 -33.11
C ILE A 196 -23.63 10.54 -32.02
N ASP A 197 -23.76 9.41 -31.32
CA ASP A 197 -24.70 9.26 -30.21
C ASP A 197 -23.95 9.29 -28.86
N ILE A 198 -24.16 10.34 -28.07
CA ILE A 198 -23.57 10.48 -26.74
C ILE A 198 -24.56 9.96 -25.70
N PHE A 199 -24.18 8.90 -24.98
CA PHE A 199 -25.05 8.25 -23.99
C PHE A 199 -25.14 9.02 -22.66
N VAL A 200 -24.33 10.06 -22.46
CA VAL A 200 -24.44 11.02 -21.35
C VAL A 200 -25.67 11.92 -21.56
N PRO A 201 -26.49 12.25 -20.54
CA PRO A 201 -27.78 12.92 -20.69
C PRO A 201 -27.67 14.45 -20.87
N LEU A 202 -26.85 14.90 -21.81
CA LEU A 202 -26.64 16.31 -22.12
C LEU A 202 -27.93 17.00 -22.61
N ALA A 203 -28.80 16.29 -23.33
CA ALA A 203 -30.06 16.85 -23.80
C ALA A 203 -31.10 17.08 -22.67
N SER A 204 -30.78 16.72 -21.42
CA SER A 204 -31.61 17.04 -20.25
C SER A 204 -31.39 18.46 -19.71
N SER A 205 -30.41 19.22 -20.23
CA SER A 205 -30.15 20.61 -19.80
C SER A 205 -29.77 21.55 -20.95
N GLU A 206 -29.99 22.85 -20.75
CA GLU A 206 -29.59 23.90 -21.71
C GLU A 206 -28.07 23.94 -21.93
N CYS A 207 -27.29 23.78 -20.86
CA CYS A 207 -25.82 23.74 -20.93
C CYS A 207 -25.33 22.52 -21.72
N GLY A 208 -25.98 21.35 -21.56
CA GLY A 208 -25.64 20.17 -22.34
C GLY A 208 -26.02 20.30 -23.82
N MET A 209 -27.14 20.95 -24.14
CA MET A 209 -27.52 21.28 -25.53
C MET A 209 -26.52 22.26 -26.18
N GLU A 210 -25.97 23.21 -25.43
CA GLU A 210 -24.89 24.09 -25.89
C GLU A 210 -23.62 23.28 -26.23
N ILE A 211 -23.25 22.30 -25.40
CA ILE A 211 -22.13 21.39 -25.67
C ILE A 211 -22.37 20.59 -26.94
N LEU A 212 -23.56 20.01 -27.13
CA LEU A 212 -23.91 19.28 -28.35
C LEU A 212 -23.84 20.16 -29.59
N GLY A 213 -24.26 21.42 -29.48
CA GLY A 213 -24.15 22.42 -30.55
C GLY A 213 -22.70 22.70 -30.93
N HIS A 214 -21.83 22.96 -29.94
CA HIS A 214 -20.40 23.18 -30.19
C HIS A 214 -19.72 21.93 -30.76
N LEU A 215 -20.02 20.74 -30.24
CA LEU A 215 -19.48 19.48 -30.77
C LEU A 215 -19.89 19.25 -32.22
N SER A 216 -21.15 19.53 -32.57
CA SER A 216 -21.65 19.40 -33.94
C SER A 216 -20.93 20.37 -34.90
N GLN A 217 -20.67 21.60 -34.45
CA GLN A 217 -19.91 22.59 -35.23
C GLN A 217 -18.44 22.18 -35.42
N ILE A 218 -17.82 21.61 -34.39
CA ILE A 218 -16.41 21.18 -34.42
C ILE A 218 -16.24 19.95 -35.31
N ALA A 219 -17.05 18.91 -35.12
CA ALA A 219 -16.88 17.65 -35.83
C ALA A 219 -17.49 17.65 -37.24
N GLY A 220 -18.35 18.63 -37.55
CA GLY A 220 -19.04 18.75 -38.84
C GLY A 220 -20.12 17.68 -39.07
N ILE A 221 -20.60 17.04 -38.00
CA ILE A 221 -21.62 15.98 -38.02
C ILE A 221 -22.59 16.16 -36.85
N PRO A 222 -23.84 15.66 -36.96
CA PRO A 222 -24.83 15.80 -35.90
C PRO A 222 -24.52 14.90 -34.69
N PHE A 223 -24.79 15.44 -33.50
CA PHE A 223 -24.71 14.71 -32.22
C PHE A 223 -26.10 14.55 -31.59
N CYS A 224 -26.40 13.39 -31.04
CA CYS A 224 -27.63 13.14 -30.28
C CYS A 224 -27.33 12.71 -28.85
N SER A 225 -28.24 13.00 -27.92
CA SER A 225 -28.08 12.66 -26.50
C SER A 225 -29.44 12.44 -25.80
N PRO A 226 -29.51 11.61 -24.74
CA PRO A 226 -30.76 11.36 -24.02
C PRO A 226 -31.25 12.56 -23.20
N THR A 227 -32.57 12.71 -23.10
CA THR A 227 -33.28 13.75 -22.33
C THR A 227 -33.59 13.35 -20.88
N GLY A 228 -33.32 12.10 -20.49
CA GLY A 228 -33.60 11.58 -19.17
C GLY A 228 -32.83 12.29 -18.06
N ILE A 229 -33.43 12.41 -16.87
CA ILE A 229 -32.82 13.10 -15.72
C ILE A 229 -31.61 12.30 -15.21
N ALA A 230 -30.48 12.99 -15.02
CA ALA A 230 -29.27 12.45 -14.39
C ALA A 230 -29.51 12.14 -12.90
N THR A 231 -30.06 10.96 -12.62
CA THR A 231 -30.36 10.47 -11.25
C THR A 231 -29.21 9.63 -10.67
N GLY A 232 -28.05 9.62 -11.33
CA GLY A 232 -27.00 8.62 -11.13
C GLY A 232 -27.19 7.45 -12.07
N SER A 233 -28.39 6.85 -12.15
CA SER A 233 -28.55 5.62 -12.92
C SER A 233 -28.43 5.82 -14.43
N PHE A 234 -27.89 4.82 -15.12
CA PHE A 234 -27.82 4.73 -16.58
C PHE A 234 -29.18 4.52 -17.27
N ASN A 235 -30.31 4.55 -16.55
CA ASN A 235 -31.64 4.42 -17.16
C ASN A 235 -32.00 5.58 -18.09
N HIS A 236 -31.31 6.73 -17.96
CA HIS A 236 -31.51 7.88 -18.85
C HIS A 236 -31.28 7.52 -20.33
N ILE A 237 -30.45 6.53 -20.65
CA ILE A 237 -30.22 6.13 -22.05
C ILE A 237 -31.50 5.62 -22.73
N LEU A 238 -32.48 5.14 -21.95
CA LEU A 238 -33.75 4.61 -22.44
C LEU A 238 -34.83 5.71 -22.61
N SER A 239 -34.48 6.98 -22.37
CA SER A 239 -35.39 8.12 -22.58
C SER A 239 -35.50 8.48 -24.07
N GLU A 240 -36.21 9.57 -24.36
CA GLU A 240 -36.13 10.24 -25.66
C GLU A 240 -34.73 10.81 -25.88
N TRP A 241 -34.33 11.00 -27.13
CA TRP A 241 -33.03 11.54 -27.53
C TRP A 241 -33.23 12.80 -28.37
N LEU A 242 -32.44 13.84 -28.08
CA LEU A 242 -32.45 15.11 -28.80
C LEU A 242 -31.02 15.52 -29.21
N PRO A 243 -30.86 16.19 -30.37
CA PRO A 243 -31.79 16.22 -31.50
C PRO A 243 -32.23 14.82 -31.95
N ALA A 244 -33.39 14.72 -32.61
CA ALA A 244 -33.93 13.42 -33.01
C ALA A 244 -32.93 12.72 -33.96
N PRO A 245 -32.62 11.43 -33.74
CA PRO A 245 -31.63 10.74 -34.55
C PRO A 245 -32.08 10.65 -36.03
N PRO A 246 -31.14 10.66 -36.99
CA PRO A 246 -31.46 10.60 -38.43
C PRO A 246 -32.19 9.31 -38.86
N SER A 247 -32.16 8.27 -38.02
CA SER A 247 -32.82 6.98 -38.26
C SER A 247 -34.03 6.79 -37.34
N SER A 248 -35.08 6.11 -37.80
CA SER A 248 -36.39 6.00 -37.13
C SER A 248 -36.41 5.10 -35.87
N GLY A 249 -35.30 4.98 -35.14
CA GLY A 249 -35.18 4.17 -33.93
C GLY A 249 -34.40 4.87 -32.81
N SER A 250 -34.62 4.44 -31.56
CA SER A 250 -33.88 4.98 -30.41
C SER A 250 -32.40 4.53 -30.46
N PRO A 251 -31.42 5.45 -30.30
CA PRO A 251 -30.00 5.18 -30.51
C PRO A 251 -29.42 3.96 -29.76
N PRO A 252 -29.76 3.67 -28.49
CA PRO A 252 -29.25 2.48 -27.80
C PRO A 252 -29.55 1.17 -28.53
N PHE A 253 -30.72 1.04 -29.14
CA PHE A 253 -31.09 -0.16 -29.88
C PHE A 253 -30.40 -0.25 -31.24
N SER A 254 -29.72 0.80 -31.69
CA SER A 254 -28.84 0.75 -32.85
C SER A 254 -27.50 0.08 -32.55
N TYR A 255 -27.07 0.04 -31.28
CA TYR A 255 -25.78 -0.51 -30.85
C TYR A 255 -25.89 -1.81 -30.04
N PHE A 256 -26.96 -1.95 -29.24
CA PHE A 256 -27.08 -3.01 -28.24
C PHE A 256 -28.31 -3.91 -28.43
N ILE A 257 -28.22 -5.13 -27.91
CA ILE A 257 -29.30 -6.11 -27.79
C ILE A 257 -30.17 -5.69 -26.60
N ASP A 258 -31.44 -5.34 -26.86
CA ASP A 258 -32.38 -4.76 -25.90
C ASP A 258 -32.42 -5.49 -24.54
N ILE A 259 -32.69 -6.80 -24.53
CA ILE A 259 -32.80 -7.60 -23.30
C ILE A 259 -31.52 -7.53 -22.46
N LYS A 260 -30.34 -7.51 -23.09
CA LYS A 260 -29.05 -7.46 -22.41
C LYS A 260 -28.74 -6.05 -21.92
N LEU A 261 -29.07 -5.02 -22.71
CA LEU A 261 -28.91 -3.62 -22.33
C LEU A 261 -29.75 -3.29 -21.08
N GLN A 262 -31.02 -3.71 -21.05
CA GLN A 262 -31.89 -3.53 -19.89
C GLN A 262 -31.38 -4.28 -18.65
N ALA A 263 -30.78 -5.46 -18.83
CA ALA A 263 -30.16 -6.19 -17.73
C ALA A 263 -28.95 -5.44 -17.15
N TRP A 264 -28.12 -4.85 -18.02
CA TRP A 264 -27.02 -3.99 -17.60
C TRP A 264 -27.51 -2.72 -16.89
N CYS A 265 -28.54 -2.02 -17.39
CA CYS A 265 -29.08 -0.82 -16.73
C CYS A 265 -29.54 -1.11 -15.29
N ARG A 266 -30.20 -2.26 -15.07
CA ARG A 266 -30.59 -2.71 -13.73
C ARG A 266 -29.39 -2.99 -12.82
N LEU A 267 -28.36 -3.66 -13.35
CA LEU A 267 -27.15 -3.98 -12.59
C LEU A 267 -26.36 -2.71 -12.22
N ALA A 268 -26.19 -1.79 -13.18
CA ALA A 268 -25.49 -0.53 -12.97
C ALA A 268 -26.18 0.31 -11.88
N GLY A 269 -27.51 0.39 -11.87
CA GLY A 269 -28.28 1.06 -10.82
C GLY A 269 -28.02 0.47 -9.42
N VAL A 270 -28.05 -0.86 -9.29
CA VAL A 270 -27.74 -1.53 -8.01
C VAL A 270 -26.30 -1.26 -7.54
N MET A 271 -25.34 -1.24 -8.48
CA MET A 271 -23.94 -0.95 -8.16
C MET A 271 -23.74 0.48 -7.66
N GLU A 272 -24.42 1.46 -8.27
CA GLU A 272 -24.36 2.84 -7.83
C GLU A 272 -25.01 3.06 -6.47
N GLU A 273 -26.17 2.45 -6.22
CA GLU A 273 -26.82 2.49 -4.90
C GLU A 273 -25.91 1.91 -3.80
N ALA A 274 -25.30 0.75 -4.08
CA ALA A 274 -24.34 0.12 -3.18
C ALA A 274 -23.11 1.01 -2.95
N LEU A 275 -22.57 1.60 -4.01
CA LEU A 275 -21.40 2.47 -3.95
C LEU A 275 -21.71 3.79 -3.22
N HIS A 276 -22.91 4.35 -3.40
CA HIS A 276 -23.40 5.48 -2.63
C HIS A 276 -23.53 5.14 -1.14
N ALA A 277 -24.11 3.98 -0.81
CA ALA A 277 -24.23 3.50 0.57
C ALA A 277 -22.85 3.30 1.22
N VAL A 278 -21.91 2.67 0.52
CA VAL A 278 -20.53 2.49 0.99
C VAL A 278 -19.83 3.83 1.17
N ARG A 279 -19.91 4.74 0.19
CA ARG A 279 -19.34 6.09 0.32
C ARG A 279 -19.93 6.83 1.51
N LYS A 280 -21.25 6.76 1.72
CA LYS A 280 -21.93 7.38 2.87
C LYS A 280 -21.44 6.83 4.20
N GLN A 281 -21.28 5.52 4.32
CA GLN A 281 -20.75 4.88 5.53
C GLN A 281 -19.26 5.18 5.75
N MET A 282 -18.46 5.14 4.69
CA MET A 282 -17.02 5.39 4.74
C MET A 282 -16.67 6.87 4.89
N LYS A 283 -17.54 7.80 4.51
CA LYS A 283 -17.28 9.25 4.58
C LYS A 283 -16.87 9.68 5.99
N LYS A 284 -17.55 9.17 7.01
CA LYS A 284 -17.23 9.46 8.42
C LYS A 284 -15.85 8.89 8.78
N TYR A 285 -15.62 7.62 8.48
CA TYR A 285 -14.34 6.95 8.74
C TYR A 285 -13.15 7.63 8.05
N LEU A 286 -13.27 7.97 6.77
CA LEU A 286 -12.21 8.62 5.99
C LEU A 286 -11.93 10.04 6.50
N SER A 287 -12.98 10.77 6.90
CA SER A 287 -12.82 12.10 7.50
C SER A 287 -12.12 12.03 8.85
N ASP A 288 -12.49 11.05 9.69
CA ASP A 288 -11.83 10.80 10.97
C ASP A 288 -10.38 10.36 10.79
N LEU A 289 -10.10 9.50 9.81
CA LEU A 289 -8.75 9.05 9.49
C LEU A 289 -7.87 10.20 8.99
N GLN A 290 -8.36 11.03 8.06
CA GLN A 290 -7.65 12.20 7.57
C GLN A 290 -7.31 13.15 8.73
N ARG A 291 -8.30 13.44 9.59
CA ARG A 291 -8.15 14.30 10.77
C ARG A 291 -7.12 13.76 11.76
N ASN A 292 -7.15 12.45 12.03
CA ASN A 292 -6.17 11.79 12.90
C ASN A 292 -4.75 11.82 12.33
N VAL A 293 -4.60 11.58 11.03
CA VAL A 293 -3.29 11.63 10.35
C VAL A 293 -2.74 13.05 10.37
N SER A 294 -3.55 14.05 10.02
CA SER A 294 -3.16 15.46 10.12
C SER A 294 -2.75 15.85 11.54
N GLY A 295 -3.54 15.47 12.56
CA GLY A 295 -3.21 15.71 13.96
C GLY A 295 -1.89 15.07 14.39
N ARG A 296 -1.60 13.84 13.94
CA ARG A 296 -0.32 13.16 14.22
C ARG A 296 0.87 13.83 13.55
N ILE A 297 0.74 14.23 12.28
CA ILE A 297 1.80 14.94 11.56
C ILE A 297 2.12 16.28 12.24
N ILE A 298 1.09 17.02 12.62
CA ILE A 298 1.24 18.31 13.30
C ILE A 298 1.85 18.11 14.69
N GLY A 299 1.37 17.11 15.46
CA GLY A 299 1.95 16.76 16.76
C GLY A 299 3.42 16.37 16.67
N GLN A 300 3.81 15.59 15.67
CA GLN A 300 5.21 15.22 15.41
C GLN A 300 6.05 16.45 15.07
N PHE A 301 5.58 17.31 14.16
CA PHE A 301 6.26 18.55 13.81
C PHE A 301 6.47 19.46 15.03
N MET A 302 5.46 19.56 15.91
CA MET A 302 5.57 20.29 17.17
C MET A 302 6.57 19.66 18.14
N TYR A 303 6.59 18.33 18.25
CA TYR A 303 7.55 17.60 19.09
C TYR A 303 9.00 17.86 18.64
N ASP A 304 9.25 17.85 17.33
CA ASP A 304 10.57 18.09 16.77
C ASP A 304 11.01 19.56 16.91
N SER A 305 10.04 20.48 16.89
CA SER A 305 10.30 21.94 16.93
C SER A 305 10.33 22.53 18.34
N ILE A 306 9.67 21.92 19.32
CA ILE A 306 9.60 22.42 20.71
C ILE A 306 10.44 21.52 21.63
N PRO A 307 11.46 22.05 22.33
CA PRO A 307 12.21 21.26 23.31
C PRO A 307 11.28 20.74 24.42
N MET A 308 11.06 19.43 24.48
CA MET A 308 10.15 18.80 25.45
C MET A 308 10.45 19.13 26.92
N VAL A 309 11.71 19.45 27.23
CA VAL A 309 12.14 19.91 28.56
C VAL A 309 11.40 21.18 28.99
N LYS A 310 11.01 22.07 28.06
CA LYS A 310 10.27 23.31 28.35
C LYS A 310 8.75 23.10 28.48
N VAL A 311 8.22 22.03 27.89
CA VAL A 311 6.80 21.67 27.99
C VAL A 311 6.54 20.89 29.28
N LEU A 312 7.42 19.95 29.63
CA LEU A 312 7.32 19.13 30.84
C LEU A 312 7.60 19.91 32.13
N THR A 313 8.38 20.98 32.06
CA THR A 313 8.61 21.89 33.21
C THR A 313 7.47 22.86 33.45
N ASN A 314 6.50 22.95 32.53
CA ASN A 314 5.40 23.90 32.61
C ASN A 314 4.07 23.21 32.27
N TYR A 315 3.47 22.59 33.28
CA TYR A 315 2.23 21.80 33.17
C TYR A 315 1.11 22.55 32.43
N GLU A 316 0.97 23.86 32.68
CA GLU A 316 -0.02 24.72 32.01
C GLU A 316 0.20 24.81 30.48
N VAL A 317 1.47 24.81 30.03
CA VAL A 317 1.81 24.85 28.61
C VAL A 317 1.54 23.49 27.96
N GLY A 318 1.87 22.40 28.65
CA GLY A 318 1.58 21.04 28.17
C GLY A 318 0.08 20.77 28.06
N GLU A 319 -0.71 21.19 29.04
CA GLU A 319 -2.17 21.06 29.05
C GLU A 319 -2.81 21.92 27.96
N ALA A 320 -2.44 23.21 27.85
CA ALA A 320 -2.94 24.10 26.81
C ALA A 320 -2.60 23.60 25.39
N LEU A 321 -1.42 23.02 25.19
CA LEU A 321 -0.99 22.46 23.91
C LEU A 321 -1.71 21.16 23.57
N THR A 322 -1.98 20.33 24.58
CA THR A 322 -2.79 19.12 24.43
C THR A 322 -4.23 19.49 24.05
N GLU A 323 -4.85 20.44 24.75
CA GLU A 323 -6.20 20.92 24.42
C GLU A 323 -6.26 21.54 23.01
N ALA A 324 -5.26 22.36 22.64
CA ALA A 324 -5.21 23.00 21.33
C ALA A 324 -5.07 21.97 20.19
N LEU A 325 -4.25 20.93 20.37
CA LEU A 325 -4.12 19.84 19.41
C LEU A 325 -5.39 18.97 19.33
N VAL A 326 -6.08 18.78 20.45
CA VAL A 326 -7.38 18.07 20.49
C VAL A 326 -8.46 18.86 19.73
N GLU A 327 -8.52 20.18 19.90
CA GLU A 327 -9.47 21.04 19.16
C GLU A 327 -9.13 21.13 17.67
N LEU A 328 -7.84 21.22 17.32
CA LEU A 328 -7.41 21.15 15.92
C LEU A 328 -7.77 19.81 15.29
N GLY A 329 -7.68 18.72 16.06
CA GLY A 329 -8.13 17.39 15.68
C GLY A 329 -9.65 17.24 15.67
N LYS A 330 -10.45 18.28 15.91
CA LYS A 330 -11.92 18.23 15.78
C LYS A 330 -12.42 18.93 14.53
N GLU A 331 -11.81 20.03 14.13
CA GLU A 331 -12.23 20.88 13.00
C GLU A 331 -11.38 20.66 11.73
N LYS A 332 -11.95 20.96 10.56
CA LYS A 332 -11.15 21.11 9.33
C LYS A 332 -10.55 22.52 9.34
N ASN A 333 -9.23 22.61 9.42
CA ASN A 333 -8.54 23.90 9.43
C ASN A 333 -7.47 23.95 8.33
N ASP A 334 -7.59 24.91 7.43
CA ASP A 334 -6.68 25.08 6.29
C ASP A 334 -5.31 25.65 6.73
N HIS A 335 -5.23 26.26 7.93
CA HIS A 335 -4.01 26.84 8.50
C HIS A 335 -3.76 26.36 9.93
N PRO A 336 -3.39 25.07 10.10
CA PRO A 336 -3.33 24.40 11.40
C PRO A 336 -2.34 25.03 12.39
N LEU A 337 -1.22 25.58 11.91
CA LEU A 337 -0.22 26.22 12.77
C LEU A 337 -0.68 27.59 13.31
N GLU A 338 -1.48 28.31 12.52
CA GLU A 338 -2.06 29.59 12.92
C GLU A 338 -3.19 29.39 13.94
N PHE A 339 -4.02 28.36 13.73
CA PHE A 339 -5.01 27.96 14.72
C PHE A 339 -4.37 27.59 16.05
N LEU A 340 -3.31 26.77 16.03
CA LEU A 340 -2.59 26.38 17.23
C LEU A 340 -1.95 27.58 17.93
N SER A 341 -1.35 28.51 17.18
CA SER A 341 -0.73 29.70 17.76
C SER A 341 -1.79 30.56 18.47
N VAL A 342 -2.94 30.81 17.84
CA VAL A 342 -4.05 31.59 18.42
C VAL A 342 -4.65 30.89 19.64
N CYS A 343 -4.84 29.57 19.59
CA CYS A 343 -5.40 28.80 20.69
C CYS A 343 -4.47 28.80 21.92
N LEU A 344 -3.17 28.58 21.69
CA LEU A 344 -2.14 28.63 22.72
C LEU A 344 -2.00 30.03 23.32
N LEU A 345 -2.07 31.07 22.49
CA LEU A 345 -2.01 32.47 22.95
C LEU A 345 -3.20 32.83 23.83
N LYS A 346 -4.43 32.43 23.45
CA LYS A 346 -5.64 32.66 24.27
C LYS A 346 -5.53 32.04 25.67
N LYS A 347 -4.78 30.94 25.81
CA LYS A 347 -4.62 30.19 27.06
C LYS A 347 -3.46 30.68 27.94
N CYS A 348 -2.55 31.50 27.42
CA CYS A 348 -1.39 32.00 28.14
C CYS A 348 -1.74 33.14 29.14
N SER A 349 -1.28 33.07 30.39
CA SER A 349 -1.56 34.07 31.45
C SER A 349 -1.07 35.48 31.11
N LYS A 350 0.07 35.59 30.43
CA LYS A 350 0.60 36.87 29.90
C LYS A 350 -0.31 37.50 28.84
N TYR A 351 -1.01 36.70 28.04
CA TYR A 351 -1.96 37.22 27.05
C TYR A 351 -3.15 37.88 27.75
N LYS A 352 -3.66 37.34 28.87
CA LYS A 352 -4.72 38.00 29.67
C LYS A 352 -4.25 39.35 30.22
N GLN A 353 -2.99 39.46 30.63
CA GLN A 353 -2.40 40.69 31.16
C GLN A 353 -2.14 41.74 30.07
N ILE A 354 -1.67 41.30 28.91
CA ILE A 354 -1.50 42.12 27.69
C ILE A 354 -2.87 42.57 27.15
N ARG A 355 -3.89 41.71 27.16
CA ARG A 355 -5.28 42.05 26.78
C ARG A 355 -5.89 43.08 27.73
N HIS A 356 -5.57 43.01 29.02
CA HIS A 356 -6.03 43.98 30.01
C HIS A 356 -5.33 45.35 29.87
N GLN A 357 -4.09 45.38 29.34
CA GLN A 357 -3.39 46.61 28.95
C GLN A 357 -3.81 47.14 27.56
N LEU A 358 -4.29 46.26 26.67
CA LEU A 358 -4.75 46.60 25.30
C LEU A 358 -6.22 47.03 25.22
N LEU A 359 -7.02 46.91 26.30
CA LEU A 359 -8.38 47.46 26.35
C LEU A 359 -8.43 49.00 26.24
N ILE A 360 -7.29 49.68 26.10
CA ILE A 360 -7.20 51.12 25.82
C ILE A 360 -7.11 51.44 24.32
N SER A 361 -6.96 50.44 23.44
CA SER A 361 -6.89 50.70 21.99
C SER A 361 -7.38 49.48 21.20
N GLU A 362 -8.62 49.53 20.73
CA GLU A 362 -9.13 48.57 19.74
C GLU A 362 -8.37 48.73 18.42
N GLY A 363 -7.58 47.72 18.04
CA GLY A 363 -7.01 47.61 16.68
C GLY A 363 -5.64 46.94 16.62
N ASN A 364 -5.56 45.84 15.86
CA ASN A 364 -4.37 45.10 15.42
C ASN A 364 -3.60 44.24 16.44
N THR A 365 -3.98 42.97 16.53
CA THR A 365 -3.28 41.90 17.26
C THR A 365 -2.02 41.37 16.57
N ASP A 366 -1.83 41.63 15.27
CA ASP A 366 -0.79 40.99 14.46
C ASP A 366 0.58 41.67 14.59
N ASP A 367 0.61 42.98 14.77
CA ASP A 367 1.86 43.74 14.90
C ASP A 367 2.60 43.42 16.22
N ALA A 368 1.85 43.15 17.29
CA ALA A 368 2.41 42.84 18.61
C ALA A 368 3.11 41.46 18.66
N LEU A 369 2.62 40.47 17.90
CA LEU A 369 3.23 39.15 17.77
C LEU A 369 4.60 39.23 17.09
N SER A 370 4.73 40.10 16.07
CA SER A 370 5.97 40.30 15.32
C SER A 370 7.07 40.94 16.18
N ALA A 371 6.69 41.84 17.09
CA ALA A 371 7.60 42.47 18.04
C ALA A 371 8.09 41.48 19.12
N PHE A 372 7.20 40.61 19.61
CA PHE A 372 7.53 39.63 20.65
C PHE A 372 8.48 38.51 20.16
N LEU A 373 8.38 38.13 18.87
CA LEU A 373 9.25 37.12 18.26
C LEU A 373 10.68 37.61 17.98
N LYS A 374 10.88 38.92 17.85
CA LYS A 374 12.22 39.51 17.66
C LYS A 374 13.06 39.56 18.94
N ASP A 375 12.41 39.52 20.12
CA ASP A 375 13.07 39.74 21.41
C ASP A 375 13.70 38.47 22.03
N LYS A 376 13.57 37.31 21.39
CA LYS A 376 14.16 36.03 21.85
C LYS A 376 15.48 35.62 21.19
N LYS A 377 16.12 36.53 20.45
CA LYS A 377 17.46 36.29 19.87
C LYS A 377 18.63 36.73 20.76
N LEU A 378 18.37 37.11 22.01
CA LEU A 378 19.39 37.43 23.01
C LEU A 378 19.13 36.64 24.29
N GLN A 379 19.77 35.47 24.41
CA GLN A 379 20.23 34.89 25.68
C GLN A 379 21.04 33.60 25.44
N GLY A 380 22.35 33.68 25.67
CA GLY A 380 23.26 32.53 25.79
C GLY A 380 24.55 32.65 24.97
N ASP A 381 25.66 32.95 25.65
CA ASP A 381 27.04 33.07 25.19
C ASP A 381 27.51 32.09 24.07
N PRO A 382 28.33 32.51 23.06
CA PRO A 382 28.79 31.66 21.94
C PRO A 382 29.88 30.61 22.27
N GLY A 383 30.21 30.41 23.54
CA GLY A 383 31.54 29.91 23.96
C GLY A 383 31.92 28.45 23.71
N ASP A 384 31.03 27.45 23.68
CA ASP A 384 31.50 26.06 23.49
C ASP A 384 30.46 25.05 22.96
N LYS A 385 30.52 24.75 21.66
CA LYS A 385 29.72 23.68 21.03
C LYS A 385 30.07 22.30 21.57
N ARG A 386 31.32 22.08 22.02
CA ARG A 386 31.77 20.80 22.61
C ARG A 386 31.03 20.51 23.91
N SER A 387 30.90 21.52 24.78
CA SER A 387 30.11 21.45 26.01
C SER A 387 28.63 21.11 25.78
N LYS A 388 28.04 21.55 24.66
CA LYS A 388 26.65 21.19 24.31
C LYS A 388 26.53 19.70 24.00
N PHE A 389 27.42 19.16 23.15
CA PHE A 389 27.39 17.73 22.81
C PHE A 389 27.76 16.83 24.00
N ALA A 390 28.67 17.26 24.87
CA ALA A 390 28.97 16.56 26.12
C ALA A 390 27.72 16.43 27.00
N ARG A 391 27.00 17.54 27.21
CA ARG A 391 25.74 17.54 27.98
C ARG A 391 24.62 16.74 27.30
N GLU A 392 24.58 16.74 25.97
CA GLU A 392 23.61 15.92 25.21
C GLU A 392 23.86 14.42 25.39
N ILE A 393 25.12 13.98 25.39
CA ILE A 393 25.49 12.59 25.70
C ILE A 393 24.96 12.18 27.08
N LEU A 394 25.19 13.02 28.10
CA LEU A 394 24.69 12.75 29.45
C LEU A 394 23.16 12.73 29.52
N THR A 395 22.50 13.69 28.87
CA THR A 395 21.03 13.83 28.91
C THR A 395 20.35 12.67 28.21
N SER A 396 20.84 12.30 27.02
CA SER A 396 20.33 11.14 26.28
C SER A 396 20.63 9.82 26.99
N GLU A 397 21.78 9.70 27.68
CA GLU A 397 22.10 8.50 28.48
C GLU A 397 21.11 8.35 29.65
N ARG A 398 20.78 9.45 30.32
CA ARG A 398 19.78 9.45 31.39
C ARG A 398 18.41 8.97 30.87
N GLN A 399 18.00 9.44 29.69
CA GLN A 399 16.74 9.01 29.08
C GLN A 399 16.77 7.52 28.69
N TYR A 400 17.88 7.02 28.17
CA TYR A 400 18.04 5.61 27.82
C TYR A 400 18.02 4.71 29.06
N VAL A 401 18.75 5.07 30.12
CA VAL A 401 18.70 4.35 31.40
C VAL A 401 17.29 4.32 31.97
N GLN A 402 16.53 5.43 31.91
CA GLN A 402 15.12 5.45 32.33
C GLN A 402 14.26 4.45 31.55
N ILE A 403 14.48 4.29 30.25
CA ILE A 403 13.76 3.30 29.43
C ILE A 403 14.07 1.87 29.90
N LEU A 404 15.34 1.58 30.18
CA LEU A 404 15.74 0.29 30.73
C LEU A 404 15.20 0.05 32.15
N GLU A 405 15.09 1.10 32.97
CA GLU A 405 14.45 1.05 34.29
C GLU A 405 12.96 0.76 34.21
N ILE A 406 12.25 1.31 33.22
CA ILE A 406 10.84 0.95 32.96
C ILE A 406 10.71 -0.55 32.70
N VAL A 407 11.60 -1.15 31.91
CA VAL A 407 11.61 -2.61 31.66
C VAL A 407 11.78 -3.39 32.98
N ARG A 408 12.68 -2.92 33.85
CA ARG A 408 12.88 -3.51 35.18
C ARG A 408 11.64 -3.35 36.07
N ASP A 409 11.15 -2.14 36.24
CA ASP A 409 10.18 -1.77 37.28
C ASP A 409 8.75 -2.17 36.93
N VAL A 410 8.37 -2.07 35.66
CA VAL A 410 7.01 -2.38 35.21
C VAL A 410 6.85 -3.87 34.89
N TYR A 411 7.91 -4.53 34.42
CA TYR A 411 7.82 -5.92 33.96
C TYR A 411 8.63 -6.89 34.83
N ALA A 412 9.95 -6.73 34.92
CA ALA A 412 10.81 -7.73 35.53
C ALA A 412 10.59 -7.88 37.05
N ALA A 413 10.52 -6.77 37.79
CA ALA A 413 10.32 -6.77 39.24
C ALA A 413 8.96 -7.37 39.64
N PRO A 414 7.82 -6.95 39.05
CA PRO A 414 6.52 -7.55 39.35
C PRO A 414 6.45 -9.04 39.04
N LEU A 415 7.04 -9.49 37.92
CA LEU A 415 7.07 -10.90 37.55
C LEU A 415 7.96 -11.73 38.50
N LYS A 416 9.09 -11.18 38.96
CA LYS A 416 9.94 -11.80 40.00
C LYS A 416 9.25 -11.84 41.36
N ALA A 417 8.53 -10.79 41.75
CA ALA A 417 7.77 -10.77 42.99
C ALA A 417 6.60 -11.77 42.98
N ALA A 418 5.94 -11.94 41.83
CA ALA A 418 4.89 -12.94 41.64
C ALA A 418 5.42 -14.38 41.79
N LEU A 419 6.65 -14.64 41.33
CA LEU A 419 7.36 -15.91 41.55
C LEU A 419 7.57 -16.19 43.05
N SER A 420 8.08 -15.21 43.79
CA SER A 420 8.39 -15.35 45.22
C SER A 420 7.15 -15.49 46.11
N SER A 421 5.99 -15.01 45.66
CA SER A 421 4.71 -15.03 46.41
C SER A 421 3.82 -16.23 46.08
N ASN A 422 4.36 -17.27 45.42
CA ASN A 422 3.63 -18.46 44.96
C ASN A 422 2.41 -18.15 44.06
N ARG A 423 2.41 -16.98 43.40
CA ARG A 423 1.43 -16.55 42.38
C ARG A 423 2.12 -16.38 41.02
N ALA A 424 2.97 -17.35 40.67
CA ALA A 424 3.83 -17.27 39.50
C ALA A 424 3.03 -17.04 38.20
N ILE A 425 3.33 -15.93 37.52
CA ILE A 425 2.74 -15.62 36.20
C ILE A 425 3.54 -16.28 35.08
N LEU A 426 4.87 -16.36 35.24
CA LEU A 426 5.80 -17.05 34.35
C LEU A 426 6.70 -17.97 35.18
N SER A 427 7.26 -19.02 34.55
CA SER A 427 8.32 -19.83 35.17
C SER A 427 9.61 -19.03 35.36
N ILE A 428 10.43 -19.42 36.34
CA ILE A 428 11.73 -18.77 36.60
C ILE A 428 12.65 -18.80 35.37
N ALA A 429 12.64 -19.91 34.61
CA ALA A 429 13.42 -20.05 33.39
C ALA A 429 12.99 -19.04 32.32
N ASN A 430 11.68 -18.86 32.09
CA ASN A 430 11.19 -17.86 31.13
C ASN A 430 11.50 -16.43 31.57
N VAL A 431 11.38 -16.13 32.86
CA VAL A 431 11.75 -14.79 33.40
C VAL A 431 13.24 -14.53 33.22
N GLN A 432 14.10 -15.53 33.45
CA GLN A 432 15.53 -15.43 33.20
C GLN A 432 15.81 -15.21 31.71
N ILE A 433 15.26 -16.04 30.82
CA ILE A 433 15.44 -15.91 29.36
C ILE A 433 15.06 -14.51 28.89
N ILE A 434 13.92 -13.96 29.34
CA ILE A 434 13.42 -12.67 28.86
C ILE A 434 14.22 -11.48 29.41
N PHE A 435 14.60 -11.52 30.70
CA PHE A 435 15.05 -10.31 31.41
C PHE A 435 16.51 -10.34 31.91
N SER A 436 17.24 -11.47 31.90
CA SER A 436 18.63 -11.48 32.42
C SER A 436 19.51 -10.48 31.69
N ASP A 437 19.56 -10.60 30.37
CA ASP A 437 20.55 -9.90 29.55
C ASP A 437 20.25 -8.39 29.50
N ILE A 438 18.98 -7.99 29.49
CA ILE A 438 18.59 -6.57 29.52
C ILE A 438 18.85 -5.92 30.88
N LEU A 439 18.76 -6.67 31.98
CA LEU A 439 19.10 -6.17 33.31
C LEU A 439 20.61 -6.01 33.50
N ASP A 440 21.41 -6.91 32.90
CA ASP A 440 22.87 -6.75 32.86
C ASP A 440 23.26 -5.52 32.03
N ILE A 441 22.58 -5.29 30.90
CA ILE A 441 22.72 -4.06 30.11
C ILE A 441 22.38 -2.84 30.98
N LEU A 442 21.26 -2.84 31.71
CA LEU A 442 20.89 -1.74 32.59
C LEU A 442 22.01 -1.42 33.59
N GLN A 443 22.64 -2.43 34.19
CA GLN A 443 23.72 -2.23 35.15
C GLN A 443 24.95 -1.57 34.53
N VAL A 444 25.34 -1.97 33.32
CA VAL A 444 26.48 -1.38 32.61
C VAL A 444 26.21 0.08 32.24
N ASN A 445 24.99 0.40 31.78
CA ASN A 445 24.63 1.79 31.41
C ASN A 445 24.43 2.70 32.62
N LYS A 446 23.99 2.16 33.77
CA LYS A 446 23.98 2.94 35.02
C LYS A 446 25.40 3.36 35.43
N GLN A 447 26.36 2.44 35.34
CA GLN A 447 27.76 2.77 35.61
C GLN A 447 28.30 3.82 34.63
N LEU A 448 27.95 3.72 33.35
CA LEU A 448 28.28 4.75 32.36
C LEU A 448 27.66 6.10 32.74
N LEU A 449 26.37 6.13 33.10
CA LEU A 449 25.66 7.34 33.50
C LEU A 449 26.28 7.99 34.74
N ASP A 450 26.70 7.20 35.72
CA ASP A 450 27.36 7.69 36.93
C ASP A 450 28.72 8.31 36.60
N GLU A 451 29.55 7.62 35.80
CA GLU A 451 30.86 8.12 35.35
C GLU A 451 30.73 9.41 34.49
N LEU A 452 29.72 9.46 33.60
CA LEU A 452 29.42 10.68 32.84
C LEU A 452 28.92 11.80 33.74
N THR A 453 28.06 11.50 34.71
CA THR A 453 27.51 12.52 35.63
C THR A 453 28.64 13.13 36.46
N GLU A 454 29.52 12.31 37.04
CA GLU A 454 30.69 12.74 37.80
C GLU A 454 31.62 13.62 36.95
N ARG A 455 31.95 13.17 35.72
CA ARG A 455 32.83 13.94 34.83
C ARG A 455 32.23 15.30 34.46
N LEU A 456 30.93 15.37 34.17
CA LEU A 456 30.28 16.60 33.74
C LEU A 456 29.93 17.58 34.90
N GLN A 457 30.09 17.18 36.16
CA GLN A 457 29.91 18.11 37.29
C GLN A 457 30.93 19.26 37.25
N GLU A 458 32.18 18.98 36.90
CA GLU A 458 33.27 19.97 36.79
C GLU A 458 33.73 20.13 35.33
N TRP A 459 32.79 20.21 34.37
CA TRP A 459 33.13 20.25 32.95
C TRP A 459 33.96 21.49 32.56
N GLY A 460 35.08 21.25 31.86
CA GLY A 460 35.97 22.30 31.38
C GLY A 460 36.63 21.96 30.03
N PRO A 461 37.28 22.93 29.36
CA PRO A 461 37.80 22.76 28.01
C PRO A 461 38.95 21.76 27.88
N ALA A 462 39.60 21.37 28.98
CA ALA A 462 40.67 20.38 29.02
C ALA A 462 40.20 18.97 29.43
N GLN A 463 38.94 18.81 29.85
CA GLN A 463 38.43 17.51 30.28
C GLN A 463 38.22 16.57 29.11
N CYS A 464 38.31 15.27 29.38
CA CYS A 464 38.10 14.20 28.41
C CYS A 464 36.80 13.45 28.69
N LEU A 465 36.18 12.89 27.65
CA LEU A 465 35.07 11.94 27.76
C LEU A 465 35.35 10.62 27.04
N GLY A 466 36.32 10.62 26.12
CA GLY A 466 36.72 9.46 25.34
C GLY A 466 37.20 8.31 26.22
N ASP A 467 37.93 8.59 27.31
CA ASP A 467 38.40 7.56 28.25
C ASP A 467 37.24 6.78 28.89
N VAL A 468 36.20 7.49 29.32
CA VAL A 468 34.97 6.91 29.88
C VAL A 468 34.29 6.01 28.84
N LEU A 469 34.23 6.46 27.58
CA LEU A 469 33.58 5.69 26.53
C LEU A 469 34.40 4.53 25.99
N VAL A 470 35.74 4.62 25.98
CA VAL A 470 36.62 3.48 25.70
C VAL A 470 36.46 2.42 26.78
N LYS A 471 36.36 2.82 28.05
CA LYS A 471 36.07 1.90 29.15
C LYS A 471 34.69 1.25 29.00
N PHE A 472 33.66 2.02 28.64
CA PHE A 472 32.34 1.45 28.30
C PHE A 472 32.41 0.47 27.12
N ALA A 473 33.16 0.81 26.06
CA ALA A 473 33.33 -0.04 24.89
C ALA A 473 33.94 -1.41 25.22
N SER A 474 34.80 -1.49 26.25
CA SER A 474 35.33 -2.77 26.74
C SER A 474 34.27 -3.71 27.34
N ARG A 475 33.11 -3.17 27.76
CA ARG A 475 31.99 -3.91 28.36
C ARG A 475 30.89 -4.28 27.36
N LEU A 476 31.09 -4.02 26.06
CA LEU A 476 30.11 -4.34 25.01
C LEU A 476 29.79 -5.83 24.89
N LYS A 477 30.63 -6.73 25.43
CA LYS A 477 30.34 -8.16 25.50
C LYS A 477 29.00 -8.48 26.17
N THR A 478 28.55 -7.68 27.14
CA THR A 478 27.24 -7.85 27.79
C THR A 478 26.09 -7.67 26.79
N TYR A 479 26.21 -6.71 25.87
CA TYR A 479 25.23 -6.52 24.80
C TYR A 479 25.23 -7.68 23.81
N THR A 480 26.36 -8.36 23.63
CA THR A 480 26.49 -9.46 22.66
C THR A 480 25.59 -10.62 23.06
N ASN A 481 25.52 -10.92 24.37
CA ASN A 481 24.64 -11.95 24.91
C ASN A 481 23.17 -11.61 24.61
N PHE A 482 22.75 -10.38 24.88
CA PHE A 482 21.39 -9.91 24.59
C PHE A 482 21.03 -10.05 23.10
N PHE A 483 21.89 -9.57 22.20
CA PHE A 483 21.58 -9.62 20.76
C PHE A 483 21.60 -11.02 20.17
N ASN A 484 22.49 -11.90 20.67
CA ASN A 484 22.48 -13.32 20.29
C ASN A 484 21.21 -14.02 20.75
N ASN A 485 20.72 -13.70 21.95
CA ASN A 485 19.51 -14.29 22.52
C ASN A 485 18.22 -13.56 22.11
N TYR A 486 18.32 -12.45 21.37
CA TYR A 486 17.20 -11.54 21.12
C TYR A 486 15.99 -12.23 20.49
N THR A 487 16.20 -13.12 19.53
CA THR A 487 15.09 -13.87 18.93
C THR A 487 14.47 -14.89 19.86
N VAL A 488 15.27 -15.50 20.73
CA VAL A 488 14.79 -16.43 21.76
C VAL A 488 13.95 -15.66 22.77
N ILE A 489 14.38 -14.46 23.17
CA ILE A 489 13.61 -13.55 24.03
C ILE A 489 12.24 -13.26 23.41
N LEU A 490 12.20 -12.74 22.17
CA LEU A 490 10.94 -12.38 21.50
C LEU A 490 10.02 -13.60 21.33
N LYS A 491 10.55 -14.72 20.83
CA LYS A 491 9.78 -15.97 20.68
C LYS A 491 9.25 -16.48 22.02
N THR A 492 10.00 -16.33 23.10
CA THR A 492 9.58 -16.74 24.44
C THR A 492 8.45 -15.85 24.96
N ILE A 493 8.54 -14.53 24.75
CA ILE A 493 7.46 -13.59 25.08
C ILE A 493 6.18 -13.97 24.33
N ASP A 494 6.26 -14.16 23.02
CA ASP A 494 5.09 -14.53 22.20
C ASP A 494 4.51 -15.88 22.61
N LYS A 495 5.37 -16.91 22.78
CA LYS A 495 4.93 -18.24 23.23
C LYS A 495 4.24 -18.17 24.59
N CYS A 496 4.77 -17.40 25.54
CA CYS A 496 4.15 -17.23 26.84
C CYS A 496 2.84 -16.44 26.74
N ARG A 497 2.76 -15.41 25.89
CA ARG A 497 1.54 -14.61 25.67
C ARG A 497 0.39 -15.47 25.12
N GLU A 498 0.68 -16.36 24.19
CA GLU A 498 -0.31 -17.26 23.63
C GLU A 498 -0.71 -18.36 24.63
N ALA A 499 0.27 -19.02 25.25
CA ALA A 499 0.04 -20.16 26.13
C ALA A 499 -0.53 -19.81 27.51
N MET A 500 -0.25 -18.61 28.04
CA MET A 500 -0.52 -18.25 29.44
C MET A 500 -1.47 -17.04 29.53
N PRO A 501 -2.77 -17.25 29.82
CA PRO A 501 -3.75 -16.16 29.93
C PRO A 501 -3.41 -15.10 30.98
N THR A 502 -2.81 -15.51 32.11
CA THR A 502 -2.37 -14.61 33.20
C THR A 502 -1.28 -13.67 32.74
N PHE A 503 -0.30 -14.16 31.98
CA PHE A 503 0.76 -13.33 31.40
C PHE A 503 0.23 -12.40 30.32
N ARG A 504 -0.71 -12.87 29.48
CA ARG A 504 -1.39 -12.02 28.50
C ARG A 504 -2.17 -10.87 29.15
N ALA A 505 -2.87 -11.15 30.25
CA ALA A 505 -3.57 -10.12 31.01
C ALA A 505 -2.60 -9.15 31.71
N PHE A 506 -1.46 -9.65 32.19
CA PHE A 506 -0.38 -8.83 32.73
C PHE A 506 0.15 -7.84 31.67
N LEU A 507 0.53 -8.33 30.48
CA LEU A 507 0.98 -7.48 29.38
C LEU A 507 -0.07 -6.42 29.00
N ARG A 508 -1.34 -6.82 28.81
CA ARG A 508 -2.43 -5.86 28.52
C ARG A 508 -2.63 -4.76 29.57
N ARG A 509 -2.27 -5.02 30.83
CA ARG A 509 -2.41 -4.04 31.92
C ARG A 509 -1.26 -3.03 31.93
N HIS A 510 -0.08 -3.45 31.47
CA HIS A 510 1.17 -2.69 31.63
C HIS A 510 1.70 -2.10 30.33
N ASP A 511 1.48 -2.78 29.18
CA ASP A 511 1.78 -2.26 27.85
C ASP A 511 0.97 -1.02 27.55
N GLN A 512 1.53 -0.11 26.76
CA GLN A 512 0.86 1.10 26.27
C GLN A 512 0.27 2.00 27.39
N THR A 513 0.96 2.05 28.53
CA THR A 513 0.61 2.96 29.62
C THR A 513 1.47 4.22 29.56
N VAL A 514 1.05 5.27 30.27
CA VAL A 514 1.84 6.52 30.39
C VAL A 514 3.24 6.22 30.95
N LEU A 515 3.34 5.30 31.92
CA LEU A 515 4.62 4.88 32.52
C LEU A 515 5.54 4.18 31.52
N THR A 516 4.97 3.40 30.58
CA THR A 516 5.73 2.75 29.51
C THR A 516 5.88 3.62 28.27
N LYS A 517 5.61 4.93 28.37
CA LYS A 517 5.65 5.89 27.25
C LYS A 517 4.80 5.44 26.05
N MET A 518 3.67 4.80 26.31
CA MET A 518 2.76 4.22 25.30
C MET A 518 3.38 3.10 24.44
N MET A 519 4.44 2.45 24.95
CA MET A 519 5.11 1.33 24.26
C MET A 519 4.81 -0.01 24.94
N SER A 520 4.91 -1.07 24.14
CA SER A 520 4.88 -2.48 24.57
C SER A 520 6.26 -2.95 25.05
N LEU A 521 6.30 -4.06 25.79
CA LEU A 521 7.56 -4.68 26.21
C LEU A 521 8.52 -4.94 25.03
N GLN A 522 8.03 -5.48 23.90
CA GLN A 522 8.85 -5.76 22.73
C GLN A 522 9.47 -4.50 22.13
N GLU A 523 8.72 -3.39 22.08
CA GLU A 523 9.21 -2.10 21.58
C GLU A 523 10.30 -1.52 22.49
N LEU A 524 10.13 -1.63 23.81
CA LEU A 524 11.15 -1.21 24.78
C LEU A 524 12.45 -2.01 24.60
N LEU A 525 12.36 -3.30 24.25
CA LEU A 525 13.52 -4.16 24.00
C LEU A 525 14.25 -3.85 22.67
N LEU A 526 13.74 -2.96 21.82
CA LEU A 526 14.43 -2.52 20.59
C LEU A 526 15.45 -1.40 20.85
N PHE A 527 15.26 -0.59 21.91
CA PHE A 527 16.08 0.59 22.20
C PHE A 527 17.58 0.31 22.31
N PRO A 528 18.06 -0.80 22.90
CA PRO A 528 19.48 -1.11 22.91
C PRO A 528 20.14 -1.06 21.54
N SER A 529 19.43 -1.45 20.48
CA SER A 529 19.97 -1.41 19.12
C SER A 529 20.03 0.01 18.54
N THR A 530 18.98 0.81 18.76
CA THR A 530 18.90 2.21 18.30
C THR A 530 19.95 3.07 19.02
N ARG A 531 20.21 2.78 20.31
CA ARG A 531 21.16 3.54 21.13
C ARG A 531 22.58 3.54 20.56
N PHE A 532 23.03 2.46 19.93
CA PHE A 532 24.35 2.42 19.28
C PHE A 532 24.46 3.39 18.10
N GLU A 533 23.37 3.67 17.40
CA GLU A 533 23.37 4.66 16.33
C GLU A 533 23.56 6.07 16.91
N GLU A 534 22.86 6.37 18.00
CA GLU A 534 22.97 7.63 18.72
C GLU A 534 24.37 7.84 19.30
N TYR A 535 24.98 6.83 19.94
CA TYR A 535 26.33 6.95 20.47
C TYR A 535 27.34 7.34 19.39
N VAL A 536 27.30 6.68 18.24
CA VAL A 536 28.21 6.96 17.13
C VAL A 536 28.01 8.40 16.63
N ASN A 537 26.76 8.84 16.45
CA ASN A 537 26.46 10.20 15.98
C ASN A 537 26.88 11.29 16.97
N LEU A 538 26.55 11.11 18.25
CA LEU A 538 26.90 12.05 19.32
C LEU A 538 28.41 12.16 19.51
N LEU A 539 29.13 11.04 19.40
CA LEU A 539 30.58 11.04 19.49
C LEU A 539 31.26 11.66 18.28
N TYR A 540 30.73 11.44 17.07
CA TYR A 540 31.21 12.13 15.89
C TYR A 540 31.05 13.65 16.03
N ALA A 541 29.93 14.12 16.57
CA ALA A 541 29.68 15.53 16.82
C ALA A 541 30.61 16.10 17.92
N LEU A 542 30.78 15.38 19.04
CA LEU A 542 31.72 15.78 20.10
C LEU A 542 33.17 15.86 19.58
N ARG A 543 33.59 14.85 18.81
CA ARG A 543 34.90 14.83 18.15
C ARG A 543 35.04 16.01 17.19
N LEU A 544 34.05 16.29 16.33
CA LEU A 544 34.10 17.40 15.37
C LEU A 544 34.42 18.75 16.05
N HIS A 545 33.93 18.93 17.28
CA HIS A 545 34.14 20.14 18.08
C HIS A 545 35.26 20.01 19.14
N THR A 546 36.10 18.98 19.04
CA THR A 546 37.30 18.80 19.89
C THR A 546 38.55 19.08 19.05
N PRO A 547 39.43 20.03 19.41
CA PRO A 547 40.65 20.33 18.65
C PRO A 547 41.52 19.10 18.41
N PRO A 548 42.23 19.00 17.27
CA PRO A 548 43.09 17.85 16.97
C PRO A 548 44.23 17.65 17.98
N GLU A 549 44.67 18.72 18.65
CA GLU A 549 45.73 18.73 19.68
C GLU A 549 45.21 18.32 21.07
N HIS A 550 43.90 18.23 21.25
CA HIS A 550 43.29 17.90 22.55
C HIS A 550 43.53 16.41 22.90
N SER A 551 43.86 16.12 24.16
CA SER A 551 44.13 14.76 24.68
C SER A 551 43.01 13.77 24.37
N ASP A 552 41.76 14.18 24.57
CA ASP A 552 40.52 13.45 24.28
C ASP A 552 40.37 12.95 22.82
N ARG A 553 41.07 13.56 21.85
CA ARG A 553 40.90 13.25 20.42
C ARG A 553 41.23 11.78 20.09
N LYS A 554 42.26 11.22 20.73
CA LYS A 554 42.68 9.82 20.51
C LYS A 554 41.64 8.84 21.04
N ASP A 555 41.18 9.07 22.27
CA ASP A 555 40.21 8.19 22.92
C ASP A 555 38.83 8.28 22.27
N LEU A 556 38.40 9.47 21.83
CA LEU A 556 37.17 9.63 21.05
C LEU A 556 37.20 8.84 19.74
N ASN A 557 38.32 8.88 18.99
CA ASN A 557 38.45 8.09 17.76
C ASN A 557 38.42 6.58 18.04
N SER A 558 39.07 6.14 19.13
CA SER A 558 39.04 4.73 19.55
C SER A 558 37.63 4.28 19.94
N ALA A 559 36.91 5.07 20.75
CA ALA A 559 35.54 4.79 21.15
C ALA A 559 34.59 4.73 19.93
N ILE A 560 34.68 5.70 19.02
CA ILE A 560 33.89 5.72 17.78
C ILE A 560 34.15 4.47 16.95
N LEU A 561 35.40 4.07 16.77
CA LEU A 561 35.75 2.89 15.99
C LEU A 561 35.15 1.62 16.60
N GLN A 562 35.29 1.43 17.91
CA GLN A 562 34.76 0.27 18.62
C GLN A 562 33.22 0.22 18.56
N LEU A 563 32.55 1.34 18.83
CA LEU A 563 31.09 1.42 18.79
C LEU A 563 30.53 1.25 17.38
N LYS A 564 31.24 1.73 16.34
CA LYS A 564 30.87 1.53 14.95
C LYS A 564 31.01 0.06 14.52
N GLN A 565 32.14 -0.57 14.82
CA GLN A 565 32.33 -2.01 14.57
C GLN A 565 31.23 -2.84 15.25
N TYR A 566 30.85 -2.44 16.47
CA TYR A 566 29.80 -3.10 17.21
C TYR A 566 28.40 -2.85 16.60
N LYS A 567 28.11 -1.63 16.15
CA LYS A 567 26.90 -1.32 15.38
C LYS A 567 26.80 -2.19 14.13
N ASP A 568 27.90 -2.31 13.37
CA ASP A 568 27.95 -3.13 12.15
C ASP A 568 27.72 -4.62 12.47
N TYR A 569 28.28 -5.11 13.58
CA TYR A 569 28.02 -6.46 14.09
C TYR A 569 26.54 -6.68 14.45
N ILE A 570 25.90 -5.74 15.16
CA ILE A 570 24.45 -5.81 15.45
C ILE A 570 23.63 -5.81 14.16
N GLY A 571 24.01 -4.99 13.17
CA GLY A 571 23.37 -4.95 11.86
C GLY A 571 23.46 -6.29 11.13
N GLN A 572 24.62 -6.94 11.15
CA GLN A 572 24.81 -8.27 10.57
C GLN A 572 23.99 -9.34 11.29
N LEU A 573 23.93 -9.30 12.63
CA LEU A 573 23.07 -10.19 13.41
C LEU A 573 21.60 -10.01 13.03
N LYS A 574 21.07 -8.79 13.04
CA LYS A 574 19.69 -8.50 12.63
C LYS A 574 19.38 -9.00 11.22
N ALA A 575 20.26 -8.72 10.26
CA ALA A 575 20.12 -9.20 8.89
C ALA A 575 20.14 -10.74 8.81
N SER A 576 20.94 -11.42 9.63
CA SER A 576 20.93 -12.89 9.71
C SER A 576 19.60 -13.43 10.26
N LEU A 577 19.04 -12.76 11.27
CA LEU A 577 17.78 -13.16 11.89
C LEU A 577 16.58 -12.94 10.94
N GLU A 578 16.55 -11.82 10.23
CA GLU A 578 15.55 -11.53 9.20
C GLU A 578 15.57 -12.61 8.11
N LYS A 579 16.75 -13.02 7.65
CA LYS A 579 16.91 -14.13 6.69
C LYS A 579 16.29 -15.43 7.20
N ASP A 580 16.56 -15.84 8.44
CA ASP A 580 15.99 -17.07 9.01
C ASP A 580 14.46 -17.01 9.11
N THR A 581 13.90 -15.84 9.48
CA THR A 581 12.45 -15.64 9.54
C THR A 581 11.80 -15.66 8.15
N GLU A 582 12.47 -15.08 7.16
CA GLU A 582 12.03 -15.07 5.77
C GLU A 582 12.02 -16.50 5.19
N LEU A 583 13.09 -17.28 5.39
CA LEU A 583 13.15 -18.68 4.98
C LEU A 583 12.05 -19.52 5.63
N THR A 584 11.81 -19.34 6.93
CA THR A 584 10.75 -20.05 7.64
C THR A 584 9.36 -19.69 7.09
N SER A 585 9.17 -18.43 6.68
CA SER A 585 7.91 -17.96 6.10
C SER A 585 7.69 -18.53 4.71
N ILE A 586 8.74 -18.61 3.89
CA ILE A 586 8.72 -19.25 2.56
C ILE A 586 8.44 -20.75 2.68
N GLN A 587 9.11 -21.46 3.59
CA GLN A 587 8.88 -22.90 3.84
C GLN A 587 7.41 -23.18 4.19
N LYS A 588 6.76 -22.30 4.95
CA LYS A 588 5.34 -22.40 5.29
C LYS A 588 4.41 -22.03 4.14
N MET A 589 4.86 -21.15 3.24
CA MET A 589 4.10 -20.71 2.07
C MET A 589 3.99 -21.82 1.01
N ILE A 590 5.06 -22.60 0.81
CA ILE A 590 5.13 -23.63 -0.22
C ILE A 590 4.66 -24.98 0.33
N GLN A 591 3.51 -25.46 -0.14
CA GLN A 591 2.96 -26.75 0.23
C GLN A 591 3.80 -27.90 -0.33
N GLY A 592 4.09 -28.90 0.51
CA GLY A 592 4.87 -30.09 0.11
C GLY A 592 6.36 -29.82 -0.12
N CYS A 593 6.86 -28.67 0.33
CA CYS A 593 8.26 -28.31 0.11
C CYS A 593 9.23 -29.14 0.99
N PRO A 594 10.32 -29.70 0.43
CA PRO A 594 11.42 -30.24 1.23
C PRO A 594 12.03 -29.13 2.10
N ASN A 595 12.81 -29.49 3.12
CA ASN A 595 13.38 -28.49 4.03
C ASN A 595 14.31 -27.54 3.28
N ILE A 596 13.89 -26.28 3.08
CA ILE A 596 14.72 -25.24 2.45
C ILE A 596 15.68 -24.63 3.49
N ILE A 597 15.48 -24.85 4.79
CA ILE A 597 16.30 -24.25 5.84
C ILE A 597 17.66 -24.96 5.90
N GLU A 598 18.68 -24.31 5.32
CA GLU A 598 20.08 -24.75 5.31
C GLU A 598 20.99 -23.63 5.83
N ALA A 599 22.13 -24.01 6.43
CA ALA A 599 23.09 -23.04 6.96
C ALA A 599 23.65 -22.18 5.82
N ASN A 600 23.58 -20.85 5.98
CA ASN A 600 23.99 -19.83 4.99
C ASN A 600 23.10 -19.67 3.76
N ARG A 601 21.96 -20.37 3.66
CA ARG A 601 20.99 -20.10 2.61
C ARG A 601 20.29 -18.76 2.87
N HIS A 602 20.08 -17.94 1.84
CA HIS A 602 19.26 -16.75 1.92
C HIS A 602 18.59 -16.45 0.59
N LEU A 603 17.43 -15.81 0.64
CA LEU A 603 16.69 -15.42 -0.53
C LEU A 603 17.39 -14.26 -1.24
N ILE A 604 17.53 -14.37 -2.56
CA ILE A 604 18.01 -13.29 -3.43
C ILE A 604 16.82 -12.59 -4.09
N LYS A 605 15.89 -13.38 -4.67
CA LYS A 605 14.75 -12.82 -5.40
C LYS A 605 13.59 -13.81 -5.51
N ILE A 606 12.36 -13.29 -5.53
CA ILE A 606 11.15 -14.02 -5.91
C ILE A 606 10.63 -13.46 -7.23
N GLN A 607 10.23 -14.34 -8.15
CA GLN A 607 9.66 -13.93 -9.43
C GLN A 607 8.46 -14.80 -9.79
N ASP A 608 7.36 -14.13 -10.14
CA ASP A 608 6.21 -14.78 -10.76
C ASP A 608 6.42 -14.85 -12.28
N VAL A 609 6.19 -16.03 -12.86
CA VAL A 609 6.39 -16.30 -14.29
C VAL A 609 5.29 -17.21 -14.84
N ALA A 610 5.02 -17.10 -16.14
CA ALA A 610 4.21 -18.07 -16.86
C ALA A 610 5.09 -19.23 -17.35
N LEU A 611 4.68 -20.48 -17.10
CA LEU A 611 5.32 -21.66 -17.68
C LEU A 611 4.80 -21.87 -19.10
N LEU A 612 5.72 -21.93 -20.05
CA LEU A 612 5.47 -22.11 -21.46
C LEU A 612 5.82 -23.52 -21.92
N ARG A 613 5.01 -24.08 -22.82
CA ARG A 613 5.34 -25.26 -23.62
C ARG A 613 5.74 -24.80 -25.02
N GLY A 614 6.98 -25.08 -25.43
CA GLY A 614 7.37 -24.93 -26.83
C GLY A 614 6.73 -26.02 -27.69
N GLY A 615 6.27 -25.66 -28.90
CA GLY A 615 5.93 -26.64 -29.94
C GLY A 615 7.15 -27.47 -30.40
N ASN A 616 6.98 -28.32 -31.41
CA ASN A 616 8.02 -29.25 -31.91
C ASN A 616 9.40 -28.59 -32.05
N GLU A 617 10.42 -29.26 -31.53
CA GLU A 617 11.81 -28.78 -31.55
C GLU A 617 12.38 -28.65 -32.98
N ASP A 618 11.78 -29.35 -33.94
CA ASP A 618 12.13 -29.31 -35.38
C ASP A 618 11.78 -27.97 -36.04
N ILE A 619 10.99 -27.12 -35.38
CA ILE A 619 10.60 -25.80 -35.89
C ILE A 619 11.65 -24.75 -35.46
N SER A 620 12.08 -23.94 -36.42
CA SER A 620 12.99 -22.80 -36.19
C SER A 620 12.50 -21.91 -35.04
N ALA A 621 13.42 -21.48 -34.18
CA ALA A 621 13.11 -20.69 -32.98
C ALA A 621 12.28 -19.43 -33.28
N SER A 622 12.45 -18.81 -34.46
CA SER A 622 11.72 -17.61 -34.88
C SER A 622 10.24 -17.85 -35.22
N LEU A 623 9.85 -19.10 -35.49
CA LEU A 623 8.48 -19.51 -35.84
C LEU A 623 7.82 -20.38 -34.77
N ARG A 624 8.52 -20.65 -33.67
CA ARG A 624 8.03 -21.52 -32.60
C ARG A 624 6.94 -20.82 -31.79
N ILE A 625 5.78 -21.45 -31.72
CA ILE A 625 4.65 -20.99 -30.90
C ILE A 625 4.79 -21.60 -29.51
N TYR A 626 4.52 -20.78 -28.49
CA TYR A 626 4.56 -21.17 -27.09
C TYR A 626 3.16 -21.07 -26.47
N GLU A 627 2.74 -22.11 -25.76
CA GLU A 627 1.47 -22.14 -25.04
C GLU A 627 1.71 -22.01 -23.54
N GLN A 628 0.97 -21.13 -22.86
CA GLN A 628 1.02 -21.03 -21.40
C GLN A 628 0.26 -22.20 -20.76
N ILE A 629 0.97 -22.95 -19.91
CA ILE A 629 0.43 -24.15 -19.24
C ILE A 629 -0.07 -23.81 -17.84
N SER A 630 0.69 -23.00 -17.10
CA SER A 630 0.45 -22.73 -15.68
C SER A 630 1.28 -21.55 -15.20
N ASP A 631 0.93 -20.99 -14.05
CA ASP A 631 1.73 -19.96 -13.39
C ASP A 631 2.69 -20.58 -12.38
N LEU A 632 3.93 -20.09 -12.37
CA LEU A 632 4.96 -20.47 -11.44
C LEU A 632 5.37 -19.30 -10.57
N ARG A 633 5.86 -19.64 -9.37
CA ARG A 633 6.62 -18.73 -8.52
C ARG A 633 8.00 -19.32 -8.28
N LEU A 634 9.01 -18.57 -8.68
CA LEU A 634 10.42 -18.90 -8.59
C LEU A 634 11.01 -18.25 -7.35
N PHE A 635 11.75 -19.02 -6.55
CA PHE A 635 12.47 -18.56 -5.36
C PHE A 635 13.96 -18.79 -5.59
N LEU A 636 14.69 -17.73 -5.92
CA LEU A 636 16.13 -17.76 -6.12
C LEU A 636 16.82 -17.57 -4.78
N PHE A 637 17.53 -18.60 -4.32
CA PHE A 637 18.46 -18.53 -3.19
C PHE A 637 19.89 -18.41 -3.70
N ASN A 638 20.84 -18.19 -2.80
CA ASN A 638 22.26 -18.08 -3.12
C ASN A 638 22.93 -19.39 -3.57
N ASP A 639 22.28 -20.54 -3.38
CA ASP A 639 22.81 -21.86 -3.70
C ASP A 639 21.84 -22.74 -4.51
N ALA A 640 20.54 -22.45 -4.45
CA ALA A 640 19.50 -23.20 -5.14
C ALA A 640 18.40 -22.31 -5.72
N LEU A 641 17.71 -22.81 -6.75
CA LEU A 641 16.47 -22.28 -7.28
C LEU A 641 15.33 -23.23 -6.92
N VAL A 642 14.34 -22.76 -6.17
CA VAL A 642 13.11 -23.50 -5.87
C VAL A 642 11.98 -23.01 -6.78
N ILE A 643 11.32 -23.96 -7.42
CA ILE A 643 10.22 -23.72 -8.37
C ILE A 643 8.94 -24.27 -7.75
N SER A 644 7.89 -23.45 -7.75
CA SER A 644 6.56 -23.83 -7.26
C SER A 644 5.48 -23.48 -8.27
N SER A 645 4.41 -24.27 -8.33
CA SER A 645 3.20 -23.90 -9.05
C SER A 645 2.40 -22.92 -8.20
N ARG A 646 1.87 -21.89 -8.83
CA ARG A 646 1.05 -20.88 -8.19
C ARG A 646 -0.40 -21.10 -8.60
N HIS A 647 -1.28 -21.23 -7.60
CA HIS A 647 -2.73 -21.29 -7.82
C HIS A 647 -3.38 -20.14 -7.08
N ILE A 648 -4.21 -19.39 -7.79
CA ILE A 648 -4.99 -18.28 -7.24
C ILE A 648 -6.43 -18.75 -7.10
N PHE A 649 -6.95 -18.78 -5.88
CA PHE A 649 -8.33 -19.13 -5.60
C PHE A 649 -9.15 -17.88 -5.35
N TYR A 650 -10.24 -17.76 -6.11
CA TYR A 650 -11.25 -16.74 -5.90
C TYR A 650 -12.44 -17.38 -5.18
N THR A 651 -12.47 -17.24 -3.87
CA THR A 651 -13.65 -17.59 -3.09
C THR A 651 -14.69 -16.47 -3.20
N PRO A 652 -15.93 -16.77 -3.63
CA PRO A 652 -17.00 -15.77 -3.71
C PRO A 652 -17.15 -15.03 -2.38
N PHE A 653 -17.40 -13.71 -2.45
CA PHE A 653 -17.61 -12.83 -1.28
C PHE A 653 -16.40 -12.63 -0.35
N LYS A 654 -15.21 -13.12 -0.71
CA LYS A 654 -13.94 -12.75 -0.05
C LYS A 654 -13.23 -11.67 -0.87
N ARG A 655 -12.89 -10.58 -0.20
CA ARG A 655 -12.28 -9.37 -0.81
C ARG A 655 -10.87 -9.59 -1.38
N THR A 656 -10.19 -10.66 -0.98
CA THR A 656 -8.83 -11.00 -1.42
C THR A 656 -8.78 -12.43 -1.93
N SER A 657 -8.06 -12.63 -3.04
CA SER A 657 -7.78 -13.97 -3.56
C SER A 657 -6.78 -14.70 -2.67
N ASP A 658 -7.05 -15.98 -2.42
CA ASP A 658 -6.15 -16.84 -1.66
C ASP A 658 -5.13 -17.44 -2.64
N THR A 659 -3.83 -17.16 -2.46
CA THR A 659 -2.77 -17.76 -3.29
C THR A 659 -2.16 -18.96 -2.58
N SER A 660 -2.15 -20.14 -3.21
CA SER A 660 -1.38 -21.30 -2.76
C SER A 660 -0.17 -21.53 -3.67
N CYS A 661 0.97 -21.86 -3.07
CA CYS A 661 2.15 -22.31 -3.79
C CYS A 661 2.36 -23.80 -3.51
N GLN A 662 2.50 -24.63 -4.54
CA GLN A 662 2.82 -26.05 -4.38
C GLN A 662 4.22 -26.32 -4.93
N PHE A 663 5.05 -27.04 -4.16
CA PHE A 663 6.41 -27.36 -4.56
C PHE A 663 6.45 -28.21 -5.84
N MET A 664 7.31 -27.82 -6.79
CA MET A 664 7.52 -28.57 -8.04
C MET A 664 8.93 -29.12 -8.18
N ALA A 665 9.95 -28.29 -7.95
CA ALA A 665 11.35 -28.68 -8.11
C ALA A 665 12.29 -27.80 -7.28
N SER A 666 13.46 -28.34 -6.97
CA SER A 666 14.60 -27.60 -6.45
C SER A 666 15.84 -27.95 -7.27
N VAL A 667 16.57 -26.95 -7.74
CA VAL A 667 17.74 -27.09 -8.61
C VAL A 667 18.91 -26.34 -8.01
N SER A 668 20.04 -27.04 -7.79
CA SER A 668 21.30 -26.40 -7.37
C SER A 668 21.79 -25.43 -8.45
N LEU A 669 22.16 -24.21 -8.07
CA LEU A 669 22.60 -23.17 -9.03
C LEU A 669 23.83 -23.58 -9.82
N SER A 670 24.74 -24.38 -9.23
CA SER A 670 25.89 -24.95 -9.93
C SER A 670 25.56 -25.87 -11.10
N ARG A 671 24.29 -26.28 -11.24
CA ARG A 671 23.79 -27.15 -12.31
C ARG A 671 22.61 -26.53 -13.07
N LEU A 672 22.37 -25.24 -12.87
CA LEU A 672 21.32 -24.50 -13.56
C LEU A 672 21.95 -23.75 -14.73
N LEU A 673 21.47 -24.03 -15.94
CA LEU A 673 21.76 -23.22 -17.11
C LEU A 673 20.58 -22.28 -17.36
N VAL A 674 20.89 -21.02 -17.61
CA VAL A 674 19.89 -19.98 -17.87
C VAL A 674 20.20 -19.39 -19.23
N GLU A 675 19.24 -19.47 -20.14
CA GLU A 675 19.38 -18.99 -21.50
C GLU A 675 18.29 -17.96 -21.79
N ASP A 676 18.70 -16.85 -22.39
CA ASP A 676 17.77 -15.84 -22.87
C ASP A 676 17.09 -16.33 -24.16
N ILE A 677 15.75 -16.20 -24.24
CA ILE A 677 15.00 -16.44 -25.46
C ILE A 677 14.68 -15.07 -26.06
N PRO A 678 15.23 -14.72 -27.23
CA PRO A 678 14.97 -13.44 -27.86
C PRO A 678 13.49 -13.32 -28.22
N ASP A 679 12.99 -12.09 -28.14
CA ASP A 679 11.61 -11.79 -28.46
C ASP A 679 11.31 -12.12 -29.93
N THR A 680 10.16 -12.75 -30.14
CA THR A 680 9.64 -13.07 -31.47
C THR A 680 8.21 -12.54 -31.60
N LYS A 681 7.59 -12.73 -32.77
CA LYS A 681 6.17 -12.45 -32.95
C LYS A 681 5.26 -13.23 -31.98
N TYR A 682 5.70 -14.39 -31.52
CA TYR A 682 4.86 -15.35 -30.77
C TYR A 682 5.21 -15.46 -29.29
N VAL A 683 6.38 -14.96 -28.88
CA VAL A 683 6.82 -14.97 -27.48
C VAL A 683 7.59 -13.71 -27.15
N LYS A 684 7.28 -13.10 -26.01
CA LYS A 684 7.98 -11.95 -25.45
C LYS A 684 8.46 -12.26 -24.05
N ASN A 685 9.53 -11.60 -23.64
CA ASN A 685 10.07 -11.68 -22.28
C ASN A 685 10.33 -13.12 -21.81
N ALA A 686 10.71 -14.02 -22.73
CA ALA A 686 10.94 -15.41 -22.39
C ALA A 686 12.40 -15.73 -22.09
N PHE A 687 12.59 -16.78 -21.31
CA PHE A 687 13.89 -17.37 -21.00
C PHE A 687 13.73 -18.86 -20.67
N SER A 688 14.83 -19.61 -20.75
CA SER A 688 14.88 -21.03 -20.44
C SER A 688 15.69 -21.25 -19.16
N LEU A 689 15.15 -22.08 -18.27
CA LEU A 689 15.80 -22.61 -17.09
C LEU A 689 16.02 -24.10 -17.31
N GLN A 690 17.26 -24.52 -17.53
CA GLN A 690 17.60 -25.92 -17.75
C GLN A 690 18.30 -26.50 -16.52
N GLY A 691 17.62 -27.44 -15.86
CA GLY A 691 18.18 -28.24 -14.79
C GLY A 691 18.57 -29.65 -15.27
N PRO A 692 19.18 -30.48 -14.41
CA PRO A 692 19.70 -31.80 -14.81
C PRO A 692 18.66 -32.80 -15.30
N LYS A 693 17.39 -32.63 -14.91
CA LYS A 693 16.29 -33.58 -15.19
C LYS A 693 15.17 -32.99 -16.02
N ARG A 694 15.06 -31.66 -16.08
CA ARG A 694 13.91 -30.92 -16.62
C ARG A 694 14.35 -29.55 -17.11
N GLN A 695 13.66 -29.07 -18.12
CA GLN A 695 13.76 -27.71 -18.62
C GLN A 695 12.42 -27.00 -18.39
N TRP A 696 12.48 -25.72 -18.05
CA TRP A 696 11.33 -24.84 -17.90
C TRP A 696 11.53 -23.63 -18.79
N ILE A 697 10.62 -23.42 -19.73
CA ILE A 697 10.60 -22.22 -20.55
C ILE A 697 9.61 -21.29 -19.86
N CYS A 698 10.07 -20.11 -19.47
CA CYS A 698 9.32 -19.18 -18.65
C CYS A 698 9.18 -17.85 -19.40
N SER A 699 8.11 -17.09 -19.13
CA SER A 699 8.03 -15.68 -19.50
C SER A 699 7.60 -14.81 -18.32
N THR A 700 8.10 -13.59 -18.30
CA THR A 700 7.68 -12.55 -17.34
C THR A 700 6.65 -11.61 -17.96
N THR A 701 5.95 -10.89 -17.10
CA THR A 701 4.99 -9.84 -17.49
C THR A 701 5.67 -8.67 -18.17
N THR A 702 6.85 -8.26 -17.70
CA THR A 702 7.58 -7.10 -18.23
C THR A 702 9.01 -7.48 -18.64
N GLU A 703 9.61 -6.67 -19.52
CA GLU A 703 11.01 -6.82 -19.93
C GLU A 703 11.96 -6.53 -18.76
N ASP A 704 11.66 -5.52 -17.95
CA ASP A 704 12.41 -5.18 -16.74
C ASP A 704 12.46 -6.37 -15.76
N ASP A 705 11.34 -7.08 -15.57
CA ASP A 705 11.29 -8.27 -14.72
C ASP A 705 12.22 -9.36 -15.26
N LYS A 706 12.23 -9.60 -16.58
CA LYS A 706 13.14 -10.54 -17.23
C LYS A 706 14.59 -10.14 -17.04
N PHE A 707 14.94 -8.88 -17.35
CA PHE A 707 16.31 -8.38 -17.26
C PHE A 707 16.84 -8.50 -15.83
N THR A 708 16.07 -8.00 -14.86
CA THR A 708 16.46 -8.01 -13.45
C THR A 708 16.51 -9.43 -12.88
N TRP A 709 15.65 -10.35 -13.34
CA TRP A 709 15.70 -11.75 -12.96
C TRP A 709 16.92 -12.46 -13.53
N LEU A 710 17.19 -12.35 -14.84
CA LEU A 710 18.34 -12.98 -15.49
C LEU A 710 19.66 -12.48 -14.89
N SER A 711 19.79 -11.18 -14.67
CA SER A 711 20.95 -10.58 -14.01
C SER A 711 21.19 -11.13 -12.60
N ALA A 712 20.12 -11.24 -11.79
CA ALA A 712 20.20 -11.81 -10.44
C ALA A 712 20.56 -13.31 -10.48
N CYS A 713 19.95 -14.09 -11.38
CA CYS A 713 20.26 -15.51 -11.57
C CYS A 713 21.71 -15.73 -11.97
N GLN A 714 22.22 -15.01 -12.98
CA GLN A 714 23.59 -15.14 -13.46
C GLN A 714 24.60 -14.76 -12.36
N SER A 715 24.36 -13.66 -11.65
CA SER A 715 25.18 -13.24 -10.51
C SER A 715 25.23 -14.30 -9.41
N ALA A 716 24.09 -14.91 -9.09
CA ALA A 716 23.99 -15.97 -8.09
C ALA A 716 24.69 -17.27 -8.54
N ILE A 717 24.54 -17.67 -9.81
CA ILE A 717 25.23 -18.84 -10.38
C ILE A 717 26.75 -18.64 -10.30
N HIS A 718 27.26 -17.48 -10.72
CA HIS A 718 28.68 -17.15 -10.66
C HIS A 718 29.21 -17.17 -9.22
N ALA A 719 28.47 -16.56 -8.28
CA ALA A 719 28.83 -16.57 -6.87
C ALA A 719 28.81 -17.97 -6.24
N SER A 720 27.97 -18.88 -6.74
CA SER A 720 27.90 -20.27 -6.27
C SER A 720 29.08 -21.13 -6.76
N ILE A 721 29.63 -20.82 -7.94
CA ILE A 721 30.76 -21.54 -8.54
C ILE A 721 32.09 -21.08 -7.92
N GLY A 722 32.23 -19.80 -7.61
CA GLY A 722 33.46 -19.21 -7.05
C GLY A 722 33.74 -19.50 -5.57
N LYS A 723 32.88 -20.27 -4.88
CA LYS A 723 33.02 -20.64 -3.44
C LYS A 723 33.56 -22.06 -3.22
N ARG A 724 34.06 -22.72 -4.26
CA ARG A 724 34.70 -24.05 -4.16
C ARG A 724 36.21 -23.96 -4.07
#